data_AF-A0AAT9M2F9-F1
#
_entry.id   AF-A0AAT9M2F9-F1
#
_cell.length_a   1.000
_cell.length_b   1.000
_cell.length_c   1.000
_cell.angle_alpha   90.00
_cell.angle_beta   90.00
_cell.angle_gamma   90.00
#
_symmetry.space_group_name_H-M   'P 1'
#
loop_
_entity.id
_entity.type
_entity.pdbx_description
1 polymer ?
#
loop_
_entity_poly.entity_id
_entity_poly.type
_entity_poly.pdbx_seq_one_letter_code
_entity_poly.pdbx_strand_id
1 'polypeptide(L)'
;MQTWAKRGLQAALLTGGLIAVGTGVANASEAQPAHPLGVPATDLVDVNVKVPLSEQNNQLGTVLGKTNLPAVSHTVSTRELTGKLAPHPLATPQGKNIPVAVPQNISRGNTIPVDLCVPVDISGNAIGATGDAATVNHSKVGCDAQSVTATDGYKGSIAGNIIGVDYGLPIQLDNNAIAAAGNAAAAGTADAATATGTTPFLTNGDKGTLAGNIVDAALGTPVQVTGNAIGVGGNSETASKATTNVVTGGLLQSSGNGGTLAGNLIGVPLGLPVEANGNSISWVGNADAKNHSEGAVQAGDINEDGFYALTAGDPSTVSGNIVQAPIVSKALVAGNAVSWIGNANALGVTENELVSGGKAGTNGVKSTGSGNIIDPEVALPVEVFGDGVTWIGTAEAADLNKVTALAGGNTYTDGDKSTLGGNDVVAPVAGAVDVFGSAASWIGNASGTAGNISSVNDGGYNGTLGNGAVGGGNIASVPVALPAEVFGAGASLTGNADGLAKEVKDVEAGDKANTNDDRGTVSSNVASVPVTAPVQLFGDAAGLVANVTGGSQSTTTTTAGHDVQANGDKGSASGNAAQVPVALPTQLFGDTATLVGNGDAIAKGVTSSTAGGDVDASGKGGSITGNIADVPVAGAIQGFGAAIAGAGVDNATATNLTSSMAGGSDTTSGTAGSVAGNVAQVPLAPVVGVLGDTVTAAGVGNSAADNKVFDTAGKDVVTDGLAGAISGNVAKVPAAATADVLGDAVTAGGIANALAHSYTDPSAGGDTTTTGKLGSVAGNVAQVPAAANAQVLSDSVGALGNAANDTTAWTGNFAGGNTHTSGMFGAISGNLAQAPLVGNAQVLDDAVGAGGLAFDKSSTSAINTAGGESTTSGVLGSVAGNLLSVPVGADGQVNQDALSAAGQAFHAGANKVVDLAGGDVATNGTGGSISGDLLQVPAGAVAGVFTDAATVGGISATKGTNVTDFASGGSQATAGAMKTLSGLNGHLPVGALVQVFDVPLEVFGTALANGQNITSAVVGEEHPLLDLPVSSRLLGAAELPTQRDLPSAASLPLAGLGVDSVMGLLKLLPAGALPGMPAQERDLPSLSGVLPTDNLVPGAHLAQLPTLDGVRVTPNVAGGARDLPGQELLGDLGSMTEGLHIA
;
A
#
# COMPACT_ATOMS: atom_id res chain seq x y z
N MET A 1 -5.37 17.04 -5.03
CA MET A 1 -4.27 17.94 -4.60
C MET A 1 -3.15 18.14 -5.65
N GLN A 2 -3.30 17.71 -6.92
CA GLN A 2 -2.19 17.68 -7.88
C GLN A 2 -1.78 19.02 -8.52
N THR A 3 -2.65 20.03 -8.51
CA THR A 3 -2.36 21.30 -9.20
C THR A 3 -1.35 22.16 -8.43
N TRP A 4 -1.29 22.05 -7.10
CA TRP A 4 -0.38 22.84 -6.26
C TRP A 4 1.01 22.23 -6.17
N ALA A 5 1.14 20.90 -6.12
CA ALA A 5 2.43 20.20 -6.19
C ALA A 5 3.08 20.34 -7.58
N LYS A 6 2.32 20.14 -8.66
CA LYS A 6 2.84 20.32 -10.03
C LYS A 6 3.20 21.77 -10.33
N ARG A 7 2.38 22.74 -9.88
CA ARG A 7 2.71 24.17 -9.99
C ARG A 7 3.81 24.60 -9.02
N GLY A 8 3.95 23.94 -7.88
CA GLY A 8 5.03 24.15 -6.91
C GLY A 8 6.36 23.65 -7.45
N LEU A 9 6.41 22.45 -8.02
CA LEU A 9 7.59 21.89 -8.68
C LEU A 9 7.94 22.66 -9.96
N GLN A 10 6.94 23.04 -10.76
CA GLN A 10 7.15 23.91 -11.93
C GLN A 10 7.58 25.32 -11.51
N ALA A 11 7.03 25.90 -10.44
CA ALA A 11 7.49 27.18 -9.94
C ALA A 11 8.88 27.06 -9.29
N ALA A 12 9.24 25.96 -8.64
CA ALA A 12 10.57 25.74 -8.07
C ALA A 12 11.62 25.48 -9.15
N LEU A 13 11.33 24.67 -10.19
CA LEU A 13 12.21 24.50 -11.35
C LEU A 13 12.32 25.77 -12.18
N LEU A 14 11.21 26.46 -12.43
CA LEU A 14 11.21 27.65 -13.29
C LEU A 14 11.76 28.87 -12.53
N THR A 15 11.42 29.06 -11.26
CA THR A 15 11.91 30.19 -10.44
C THR A 15 13.30 29.88 -9.87
N GLY A 16 13.58 28.65 -9.44
CA GLY A 16 14.93 28.22 -9.05
C GLY A 16 15.88 28.14 -10.25
N GLY A 17 15.43 27.65 -11.40
CA GLY A 17 16.19 27.64 -12.66
C GLY A 17 16.40 29.05 -13.24
N LEU A 18 15.39 29.93 -13.26
CA LEU A 18 15.59 31.33 -13.71
C LEU A 18 16.28 32.23 -12.68
N ILE A 19 16.23 31.93 -11.37
CA ILE A 19 17.03 32.67 -10.38
C ILE A 19 18.48 32.16 -10.41
N ALA A 20 18.74 30.85 -10.39
CA ALA A 20 20.10 30.30 -10.47
C ALA A 20 20.82 30.70 -11.78
N VAL A 21 20.12 30.67 -12.91
CA VAL A 21 20.68 31.11 -14.21
C VAL A 21 20.64 32.64 -14.37
N GLY A 22 19.60 33.31 -13.86
CA GLY A 22 19.42 34.76 -14.00
C GLY A 22 20.30 35.60 -13.06
N THR A 23 20.71 35.07 -11.90
CA THR A 23 21.63 35.77 -10.99
C THR A 23 23.09 35.43 -11.24
N GLY A 24 23.40 34.32 -11.91
CA GLY A 24 24.77 33.94 -12.27
C GLY A 24 25.47 34.88 -13.28
N VAL A 25 24.74 35.79 -13.93
CA VAL A 25 25.28 36.66 -15.00
C VAL A 25 25.33 38.15 -14.60
N ALA A 26 25.00 38.51 -13.36
CA ALA A 26 25.05 39.89 -12.91
C ALA A 26 26.46 40.30 -12.44
N ASN A 27 27.14 41.03 -13.32
CA ASN A 27 28.43 41.70 -13.18
C ASN A 27 28.56 42.54 -11.89
N ALA A 28 29.57 42.30 -11.03
CA ALA A 28 30.07 43.31 -10.09
C ALA A 28 31.46 42.95 -9.51
N SER A 29 32.37 43.92 -9.63
CA SER A 29 33.74 43.94 -9.10
C SER A 29 33.79 44.31 -7.61
N GLU A 30 34.55 43.57 -6.81
CA GLU A 30 35.70 44.01 -5.99
C GLU A 30 36.11 42.99 -4.91
N ALA A 31 37.44 42.85 -4.75
CA ALA A 31 38.25 42.35 -3.63
C ALA A 31 38.44 40.83 -3.35
N GLN A 32 39.73 40.50 -3.19
CA GLN A 32 40.44 39.25 -2.86
C GLN A 32 40.40 38.91 -1.34
N PRO A 33 40.63 37.65 -0.91
CA PRO A 33 41.99 37.07 -0.78
C PRO A 33 42.14 35.61 -1.26
N ALA A 34 43.43 35.21 -1.33
CA ALA A 34 43.97 34.00 -1.93
C ALA A 34 43.59 32.66 -1.26
N HIS A 35 43.64 31.61 -2.09
CA HIS A 35 43.46 30.18 -1.81
C HIS A 35 44.33 29.67 -0.63
N PRO A 36 43.74 29.06 0.42
CA PRO A 36 44.51 28.40 1.50
C PRO A 36 45.19 27.09 1.06
N LEU A 37 44.73 26.49 -0.04
CA LEU A 37 45.13 25.14 -0.47
C LEU A 37 46.04 25.07 -1.71
N GLY A 38 46.46 26.22 -2.26
CA GLY A 38 47.43 26.24 -3.38
C GLY A 38 46.93 25.60 -4.69
N VAL A 39 45.63 25.44 -4.87
CA VAL A 39 45.02 24.93 -6.11
C VAL A 39 44.87 26.11 -7.10
N PRO A 40 45.25 25.97 -8.39
CA PRO A 40 45.05 27.03 -9.38
C PRO A 40 43.56 27.38 -9.52
N ALA A 41 43.25 28.66 -9.80
CA ALA A 41 41.89 29.09 -10.11
C ALA A 41 41.35 28.25 -11.29
N THR A 42 40.30 27.46 -11.04
CA THR A 42 39.64 26.64 -12.04
C THR A 42 38.89 27.53 -13.03
N ASP A 43 38.87 27.12 -14.30
CA ASP A 43 38.03 27.76 -15.32
C ASP A 43 36.55 27.67 -14.90
N LEU A 44 35.72 28.60 -15.37
CA LEU A 44 34.28 28.64 -15.04
C LEU A 44 33.57 27.31 -15.36
N VAL A 45 34.06 26.55 -16.34
CA VAL A 45 33.52 25.25 -16.74
C VAL A 45 34.67 24.25 -16.82
N ASP A 46 34.54 23.11 -16.12
CA ASP A 46 35.45 21.97 -16.19
C ASP A 46 34.69 20.76 -16.77
N VAL A 47 34.99 20.37 -18.01
CA VAL A 47 34.26 19.32 -18.74
C VAL A 47 35.14 18.10 -18.97
N ASN A 48 34.77 16.99 -18.35
CA ASN A 48 35.47 15.71 -18.41
C ASN A 48 34.53 14.61 -18.91
N VAL A 49 34.53 14.41 -20.24
CA VAL A 49 33.71 13.41 -20.92
C VAL A 49 34.60 12.27 -21.40
N LYS A 50 34.18 11.02 -21.15
CA LYS A 50 34.82 9.79 -21.64
C LYS A 50 33.79 8.83 -22.22
N VAL A 51 33.98 8.42 -23.47
CA VAL A 51 33.14 7.45 -24.17
C VAL A 51 34.04 6.35 -24.76
N PRO A 52 34.41 5.33 -23.98
CA PRO A 52 35.11 4.17 -24.52
C PRO A 52 34.11 3.26 -25.28
N LEU A 53 34.40 3.00 -26.55
CA LEU A 53 33.68 2.04 -27.38
C LEU A 53 34.52 0.77 -27.54
N SER A 54 33.89 -0.38 -27.28
CA SER A 54 34.41 -1.73 -27.50
C SER A 54 33.43 -2.50 -28.40
N GLU A 55 33.85 -2.81 -29.62
CA GLU A 55 33.15 -3.72 -30.52
C GLU A 55 34.12 -4.86 -30.88
N GLN A 56 33.82 -6.08 -30.47
CA GLN A 56 34.70 -7.22 -30.75
C GLN A 56 33.96 -8.56 -30.79
N ASN A 57 34.55 -9.53 -31.49
CA ASN A 57 34.07 -10.91 -31.54
C ASN A 57 32.59 -11.07 -31.97
N ASN A 58 32.06 -10.12 -32.75
CA ASN A 58 30.75 -10.23 -33.38
C ASN A 58 30.87 -10.99 -34.72
N GLN A 59 29.92 -11.88 -35.00
CA GLN A 59 29.95 -12.71 -36.20
C GLN A 59 28.62 -12.67 -36.97
N LEU A 60 28.71 -12.56 -38.30
CA LEU A 60 27.59 -12.67 -39.23
C LEU A 60 27.74 -13.94 -40.09
N GLY A 61 26.76 -14.83 -40.01
CA GLY A 61 26.64 -16.04 -40.82
C GLY A 61 25.77 -15.80 -42.06
N THR A 62 26.35 -16.01 -43.25
CA THR A 62 25.62 -15.94 -44.53
C THR A 62 25.82 -17.21 -45.35
N VAL A 63 25.03 -17.39 -46.41
CA VAL A 63 25.25 -18.48 -47.39
C VAL A 63 26.66 -18.47 -48.02
N LEU A 64 27.38 -17.35 -47.96
CA LEU A 64 28.75 -17.22 -48.48
C LEU A 64 29.82 -17.61 -47.45
N GLY A 65 29.42 -17.98 -46.23
CA GLY A 65 30.29 -18.34 -45.13
C GLY A 65 30.19 -17.38 -43.93
N LYS A 66 31.00 -17.67 -42.91
CA LYS A 66 31.09 -16.91 -41.66
C LYS A 66 31.98 -15.70 -41.84
N THR A 67 31.50 -14.53 -41.43
CA THR A 67 32.26 -13.27 -41.47
C THR A 67 32.35 -12.69 -40.07
N ASN A 68 33.57 -12.52 -39.56
CA ASN A 68 33.77 -11.75 -38.34
C ASN A 68 33.66 -10.26 -38.67
N LEU A 69 32.84 -9.55 -37.91
CA LEU A 69 32.73 -8.11 -38.06
C LEU A 69 34.01 -7.42 -37.57
N PRO A 70 34.37 -6.25 -38.14
CA PRO A 70 35.57 -5.52 -37.74
C PRO A 70 35.55 -5.21 -36.25
N ALA A 71 36.69 -5.39 -35.58
CA ALA A 71 36.84 -4.96 -34.20
C ALA A 71 37.13 -3.45 -34.15
N VAL A 72 36.44 -2.73 -33.26
CA VAL A 72 36.64 -1.30 -33.01
C VAL A 72 36.89 -1.12 -31.52
N SER A 73 38.02 -0.52 -31.15
CA SER A 73 38.29 -0.11 -29.79
C SER A 73 38.85 1.31 -29.80
N HIS A 74 38.09 2.26 -29.27
CA HIS A 74 38.51 3.66 -29.21
C HIS A 74 37.82 4.39 -28.06
N THR A 75 38.50 5.40 -27.50
CA THR A 75 37.93 6.26 -26.47
C THR A 75 37.82 7.68 -27.02
N VAL A 76 36.63 8.26 -26.99
CA VAL A 76 36.44 9.70 -27.24
C VAL A 76 36.55 10.42 -25.90
N SER A 77 37.44 11.41 -25.80
CA SER A 77 37.53 12.25 -24.60
C SER A 77 37.76 13.73 -24.90
N THR A 78 37.14 14.60 -24.10
CA THR A 78 37.28 16.07 -24.23
C THR A 78 38.73 16.52 -24.05
N ARG A 79 39.47 15.92 -23.12
CA ARG A 79 40.88 16.25 -22.85
C ARG A 79 41.81 15.90 -24.03
N GLU A 80 41.52 14.84 -24.78
CA GLU A 80 42.28 14.54 -26.01
C GLU A 80 41.94 15.47 -27.18
N LEU A 81 40.68 15.91 -27.28
CA LEU A 81 40.22 16.85 -28.30
C LEU A 81 40.75 18.27 -28.07
N THR A 82 40.76 18.75 -26.82
CA THR A 82 41.33 20.06 -26.45
C THR A 82 42.87 20.06 -26.48
N GLY A 83 43.51 18.96 -26.10
CA GLY A 83 44.97 18.81 -26.22
C GLY A 83 45.50 18.79 -27.67
N LYS A 84 44.63 18.50 -28.65
CA LYS A 84 44.94 18.55 -30.09
C LYS A 84 44.63 19.91 -30.75
N LEU A 85 43.97 20.83 -30.05
CA LEU A 85 43.78 22.21 -30.48
C LEU A 85 45.04 23.05 -30.18
N ALA A 86 45.79 23.43 -31.21
CA ALA A 86 46.89 24.38 -31.07
C ALA A 86 46.37 25.75 -30.57
N PRO A 87 47.12 26.49 -29.73
CA PRO A 87 46.71 27.83 -29.31
C PRO A 87 46.50 28.72 -30.54
N HIS A 88 45.34 29.38 -30.59
CA HIS A 88 44.98 30.22 -31.72
C HIS A 88 45.99 31.38 -31.88
N PRO A 89 46.48 31.72 -33.09
CA PRO A 89 47.58 32.68 -33.30
C PRO A 89 47.33 34.14 -32.92
N LEU A 90 46.19 34.46 -32.28
CA LEU A 90 45.93 35.81 -31.76
C LEU A 90 46.55 36.04 -30.37
N ALA A 91 47.09 35.00 -29.74
CA ALA A 91 47.96 35.13 -28.57
C ALA A 91 49.42 35.34 -29.00
N THR A 92 49.75 36.52 -29.52
CA THR A 92 51.15 37.00 -29.54
C THR A 92 51.27 38.43 -28.97
N PRO A 93 52.30 38.68 -28.14
CA PRO A 93 52.49 39.95 -27.44
C PRO A 93 53.28 40.93 -28.31
N GLN A 94 52.71 42.12 -28.59
CA GLN A 94 53.39 43.43 -28.66
C GLN A 94 52.59 44.43 -29.50
N GLY A 95 52.05 45.49 -28.87
CA GLY A 95 51.56 46.65 -29.61
C GLY A 95 50.64 47.61 -28.86
N LYS A 96 51.23 48.44 -27.99
CA LYS A 96 50.68 49.62 -27.30
C LYS A 96 49.87 49.38 -26.02
N ASN A 97 50.38 50.00 -24.97
CA ASN A 97 49.75 50.25 -23.68
C ASN A 97 48.27 50.64 -23.81
N ILE A 98 47.40 49.64 -23.69
CA ILE A 98 46.14 49.79 -22.97
C ILE A 98 46.32 48.83 -21.78
N PRO A 99 46.34 49.31 -20.53
CA PRO A 99 46.29 48.42 -19.39
C PRO A 99 44.89 47.79 -19.39
N VAL A 100 44.67 46.79 -20.24
CA VAL A 100 43.66 45.78 -19.94
C VAL A 100 44.36 44.88 -18.94
N ALA A 101 44.35 45.33 -17.69
CA ALA A 101 44.38 44.39 -16.59
C ALA A 101 43.27 43.39 -16.91
N VAL A 102 43.62 42.19 -17.36
CA VAL A 102 42.69 41.07 -17.29
C VAL A 102 42.41 40.98 -15.79
N PRO A 103 41.21 41.38 -15.31
CA PRO A 103 40.93 41.29 -13.90
C PRO A 103 41.03 39.80 -13.59
N GLN A 104 41.97 39.45 -12.71
CA GLN A 104 41.97 38.14 -12.10
C GLN A 104 40.57 37.94 -11.47
N ASN A 105 39.91 36.82 -11.78
CA ASN A 105 38.61 36.36 -11.27
C ASN A 105 37.32 36.97 -11.89
N ILE A 106 37.09 36.77 -13.20
CA ILE A 106 35.75 37.00 -13.80
C ILE A 106 34.66 36.02 -13.29
N SER A 107 35.03 34.82 -12.83
CA SER A 107 34.07 33.85 -12.29
C SER A 107 33.75 34.04 -10.81
N ARG A 108 34.46 34.90 -10.06
CA ARG A 108 34.34 35.05 -8.59
C ARG A 108 34.34 33.70 -7.83
N GLY A 109 35.08 32.72 -8.35
CA GLY A 109 35.14 31.37 -7.79
C GLY A 109 33.92 30.49 -8.06
N ASN A 110 32.98 30.90 -8.92
CA ASN A 110 31.91 30.02 -9.40
C ASN A 110 32.47 29.01 -10.42
N THR A 111 31.99 27.76 -10.37
CA THR A 111 32.48 26.65 -11.21
C THR A 111 31.34 25.73 -11.64
N ILE A 112 31.46 25.16 -12.84
CA ILE A 112 30.54 24.18 -13.43
C ILE A 112 31.33 22.91 -13.79
N PRO A 113 31.50 21.95 -12.86
CA PRO A 113 32.09 20.65 -13.18
C PRO A 113 31.08 19.77 -13.92
N VAL A 114 31.54 19.07 -14.97
CA VAL A 114 30.73 18.11 -15.75
C VAL A 114 31.55 16.85 -15.96
N ASP A 115 31.23 15.78 -15.23
CA ASP A 115 31.83 14.46 -15.35
C ASP A 115 30.87 13.49 -16.06
N LEU A 116 31.29 12.93 -17.20
CA LEU A 116 30.47 12.02 -18.01
C LEU A 116 31.28 10.79 -18.41
N CYS A 117 30.76 9.60 -18.12
CA CYS A 117 31.38 8.33 -18.47
C CYS A 117 30.34 7.38 -19.12
N VAL A 118 30.54 7.08 -20.40
CA VAL A 118 29.61 6.29 -21.22
C VAL A 118 30.36 5.15 -21.92
N PRO A 119 30.70 4.06 -21.22
CA PRO A 119 31.30 2.90 -21.87
C PRO A 119 30.25 2.14 -22.67
N VAL A 120 30.58 1.82 -23.93
CA VAL A 120 29.72 1.05 -24.83
C VAL A 120 30.44 -0.25 -25.19
N ASP A 121 29.83 -1.38 -24.86
CA ASP A 121 30.29 -2.72 -25.22
C ASP A 121 29.27 -3.39 -26.14
N ILE A 122 29.73 -3.78 -27.32
CA ILE A 122 28.95 -4.54 -28.30
C ILE A 122 29.81 -5.72 -28.72
N SER A 123 29.77 -6.80 -27.94
CA SER A 123 30.73 -7.88 -28.07
C SER A 123 30.14 -9.27 -28.01
N GLY A 124 30.75 -10.19 -28.75
CA GLY A 124 30.37 -11.61 -28.70
C GLY A 124 29.00 -11.95 -29.29
N ASN A 125 28.39 -11.07 -30.08
CA ASN A 125 27.08 -11.34 -30.68
C ASN A 125 27.19 -12.25 -31.92
N ALA A 126 26.30 -13.22 -32.05
CA ALA A 126 26.21 -14.14 -33.19
C ALA A 126 24.92 -13.90 -33.98
N ILE A 127 25.03 -13.56 -35.27
CA ILE A 127 23.88 -13.35 -36.16
C ILE A 127 23.91 -14.37 -37.31
N GLY A 128 23.06 -15.40 -37.23
CA GLY A 128 22.86 -16.40 -38.27
C GLY A 128 21.82 -15.97 -39.31
N ALA A 129 22.15 -14.98 -40.15
CA ALA A 129 21.20 -14.41 -41.09
C ALA A 129 20.71 -15.44 -42.13
N THR A 130 21.65 -16.06 -42.87
CA THR A 130 21.34 -17.12 -43.86
C THR A 130 22.30 -18.31 -43.81
N GLY A 131 23.28 -18.26 -42.90
CA GLY A 131 24.19 -19.35 -42.58
C GLY A 131 24.57 -19.30 -41.10
N ASP A 132 25.28 -20.30 -40.58
CA ASP A 132 25.53 -20.41 -39.14
C ASP A 132 26.54 -19.38 -38.60
N ALA A 133 26.34 -18.91 -37.36
CA ALA A 133 27.26 -18.06 -36.61
C ALA A 133 27.49 -18.63 -35.19
N ALA A 134 28.71 -18.55 -34.68
CA ALA A 134 29.06 -18.98 -33.34
C ALA A 134 30.18 -18.11 -32.75
N THR A 135 30.00 -17.61 -31.53
CA THR A 135 30.92 -16.70 -30.83
C THR A 135 31.20 -17.17 -29.41
N VAL A 136 32.41 -16.90 -28.93
CA VAL A 136 32.78 -17.00 -27.51
C VAL A 136 33.53 -15.73 -27.14
N ASN A 137 33.12 -15.03 -26.08
CA ASN A 137 33.64 -13.71 -25.76
C ASN A 137 33.89 -13.50 -24.26
N HIS A 138 34.89 -12.68 -23.95
CA HIS A 138 35.10 -12.15 -22.61
C HIS A 138 35.46 -10.67 -22.80
N SER A 139 34.63 -9.79 -22.25
CA SER A 139 34.81 -8.35 -22.41
C SER A 139 34.77 -7.64 -21.07
N LYS A 140 35.55 -6.55 -20.98
CA LYS A 140 35.56 -5.64 -19.85
C LYS A 140 35.78 -4.22 -20.35
N VAL A 141 34.83 -3.35 -20.09
CA VAL A 141 34.88 -1.93 -20.45
C VAL A 141 34.62 -1.07 -19.22
N GLY A 142 35.15 0.15 -19.20
CA GLY A 142 34.79 1.10 -18.16
C GLY A 142 35.52 2.42 -18.30
N CYS A 143 35.08 3.41 -17.54
CA CYS A 143 35.76 4.68 -17.41
C CYS A 143 35.54 5.28 -16.02
N ASP A 144 36.35 6.31 -15.75
CA ASP A 144 36.30 7.11 -14.53
C ASP A 144 36.38 8.59 -14.91
N ALA A 145 35.48 9.44 -14.44
CA ALA A 145 35.49 10.88 -14.68
C ALA A 145 35.33 11.63 -13.36
N GLN A 146 36.33 12.40 -12.96
CA GLN A 146 36.40 13.02 -11.64
C GLN A 146 36.90 14.46 -11.74
N SER A 147 36.18 15.37 -11.09
CA SER A 147 36.54 16.77 -10.88
C SER A 147 36.46 17.15 -9.40
N VAL A 148 37.63 17.22 -8.75
CA VAL A 148 37.73 17.75 -7.37
C VAL A 148 37.36 19.23 -7.39
N THR A 149 36.22 19.59 -6.79
CA THR A 149 35.69 20.96 -6.82
C THR A 149 35.63 21.56 -5.42
N ALA A 150 36.49 22.53 -5.17
CA ALA A 150 36.49 23.34 -3.95
C ALA A 150 36.45 24.82 -4.32
N THR A 151 35.50 25.56 -3.78
CA THR A 151 35.34 26.99 -4.04
C THR A 151 35.19 27.77 -2.73
N ASP A 152 35.38 29.10 -2.78
CA ASP A 152 35.23 29.98 -1.61
C ASP A 152 34.49 31.25 -2.03
N GLY A 153 33.31 31.45 -1.43
CA GLY A 153 32.43 32.60 -1.58
C GLY A 153 32.37 33.47 -0.33
N TYR A 154 33.29 33.32 0.63
CA TYR A 154 33.31 34.08 1.88
C TYR A 154 33.20 35.60 1.66
N LYS A 155 32.16 36.23 2.23
CA LYS A 155 31.80 37.65 2.04
C LYS A 155 31.59 38.07 0.57
N GLY A 156 31.51 37.12 -0.34
CA GLY A 156 31.29 37.34 -1.75
C GLY A 156 29.81 37.56 -2.07
N SER A 157 29.54 38.08 -3.26
CA SER A 157 28.19 38.16 -3.82
C SER A 157 28.19 37.39 -5.13
N ILE A 158 27.31 36.41 -5.32
CA ILE A 158 27.35 35.56 -6.54
C ILE A 158 28.77 34.98 -6.72
N ALA A 159 29.29 34.34 -5.67
CA ALA A 159 30.68 33.90 -5.59
C ALA A 159 30.76 32.50 -4.96
N GLY A 160 31.72 31.69 -5.41
CA GLY A 160 31.91 30.34 -4.86
C GLY A 160 30.73 29.38 -5.07
N ASN A 161 29.87 29.58 -6.08
CA ASN A 161 28.79 28.64 -6.36
C ASN A 161 29.25 27.50 -7.28
N ILE A 162 28.68 26.31 -7.09
CA ILE A 162 28.97 25.10 -7.87
C ILE A 162 27.70 24.65 -8.58
N ILE A 163 27.79 24.33 -9.87
CA ILE A 163 26.72 23.66 -10.64
C ILE A 163 27.33 22.40 -11.27
N GLY A 164 27.16 21.25 -10.62
CA GLY A 164 27.74 19.97 -11.01
C GLY A 164 26.78 19.09 -11.80
N VAL A 165 27.35 18.25 -12.67
CA VAL A 165 26.66 17.15 -13.34
C VAL A 165 27.59 15.96 -13.43
N ASP A 166 27.19 14.85 -12.83
CA ASP A 166 27.91 13.58 -12.84
C ASP A 166 27.03 12.51 -13.49
N TYR A 167 27.48 11.88 -14.58
CA TYR A 167 26.66 10.91 -15.32
C TYR A 167 27.42 9.65 -15.76
N GLY A 168 27.00 8.50 -15.23
CA GLY A 168 27.40 7.17 -15.66
C GLY A 168 26.31 6.46 -16.49
N LEU A 169 26.67 6.03 -17.70
CA LEU A 169 25.79 5.30 -18.63
C LEU A 169 26.58 4.18 -19.32
N PRO A 170 26.82 3.03 -18.68
CA PRO A 170 27.32 1.87 -19.38
C PRO A 170 26.22 1.28 -20.27
N ILE A 171 26.58 0.89 -21.50
CA ILE A 171 25.71 0.24 -22.48
C ILE A 171 26.33 -1.10 -22.86
N GLN A 172 25.65 -2.20 -22.58
CA GLN A 172 26.08 -3.56 -22.90
C GLN A 172 25.10 -4.22 -23.88
N LEU A 173 25.59 -4.61 -25.05
CA LEU A 173 24.88 -5.40 -26.05
C LEU A 173 25.72 -6.63 -26.35
N ASP A 174 25.71 -7.61 -25.44
CA ASP A 174 26.72 -8.67 -25.43
C ASP A 174 26.13 -10.08 -25.47
N ASN A 175 26.86 -10.99 -26.11
CA ASN A 175 26.55 -12.42 -26.15
C ASN A 175 25.12 -12.76 -26.61
N ASN A 176 24.52 -11.94 -27.48
CA ASN A 176 23.20 -12.23 -28.05
C ASN A 176 23.33 -13.17 -29.27
N ALA A 177 22.39 -14.11 -29.41
CA ALA A 177 22.32 -15.07 -30.51
C ALA A 177 21.03 -14.86 -31.31
N ILE A 178 21.15 -14.42 -32.57
CA ILE A 178 20.01 -14.13 -33.47
C ILE A 178 20.09 -15.04 -34.70
N ALA A 179 19.18 -16.00 -34.79
CA ALA A 179 19.07 -16.99 -35.86
C ALA A 179 17.89 -16.66 -36.77
N ALA A 180 18.13 -15.98 -37.90
CA ALA A 180 17.07 -15.66 -38.85
C ALA A 180 16.73 -16.88 -39.73
N ALA A 181 17.68 -17.43 -40.49
CA ALA A 181 17.52 -18.67 -41.24
C ALA A 181 18.68 -19.67 -41.05
N GLY A 182 19.84 -19.22 -40.57
CA GLY A 182 20.93 -20.09 -40.10
C GLY A 182 20.90 -20.26 -38.58
N ASN A 183 21.76 -21.10 -38.00
CA ASN A 183 21.87 -21.25 -36.55
C ASN A 183 22.78 -20.17 -35.93
N ALA A 184 22.53 -19.78 -34.69
CA ALA A 184 23.35 -18.82 -33.95
C ALA A 184 23.70 -19.37 -32.56
N ALA A 185 24.96 -19.27 -32.14
CA ALA A 185 25.40 -19.62 -30.80
C ALA A 185 26.30 -18.52 -30.21
N ALA A 186 26.02 -18.06 -29.00
CA ALA A 186 26.86 -17.07 -28.31
C ALA A 186 27.16 -17.52 -26.88
N ALA A 187 28.38 -17.30 -26.40
CA ALA A 187 28.71 -17.59 -25.00
C ALA A 187 29.76 -16.64 -24.47
N GLY A 188 29.69 -16.22 -23.20
CA GLY A 188 30.73 -15.34 -22.68
C GLY A 188 30.45 -14.62 -21.38
N THR A 189 31.37 -13.72 -21.04
CA THR A 189 31.25 -12.76 -19.92
C THR A 189 31.40 -11.33 -20.42
N ALA A 190 30.67 -10.39 -19.82
CA ALA A 190 30.78 -8.96 -20.11
C ALA A 190 30.70 -8.10 -18.84
N ASP A 191 31.74 -7.32 -18.57
CA ASP A 191 31.80 -6.40 -17.41
C ASP A 191 31.80 -4.95 -17.89
N ALA A 192 30.91 -4.12 -17.36
CA ALA A 192 30.93 -2.67 -17.58
C ALA A 192 30.92 -1.91 -16.26
N ALA A 193 31.81 -0.91 -16.11
CA ALA A 193 31.87 -0.10 -14.89
C ALA A 193 32.08 1.39 -15.16
N THR A 194 31.42 2.23 -14.37
CA THR A 194 31.60 3.69 -14.41
C THR A 194 31.74 4.26 -13.00
N ALA A 195 32.66 5.21 -12.83
CA ALA A 195 32.72 6.07 -11.65
C ALA A 195 32.73 7.54 -12.10
N THR A 196 31.77 8.35 -11.63
CA THR A 196 31.68 9.77 -12.01
C THR A 196 31.43 10.67 -10.81
N GLY A 197 32.23 11.71 -10.62
CA GLY A 197 32.01 12.70 -9.57
C GLY A 197 32.04 12.16 -8.13
N THR A 198 32.78 11.08 -7.89
CA THR A 198 32.95 10.46 -6.57
C THR A 198 33.86 11.27 -5.63
N THR A 199 34.10 12.54 -5.94
CA THR A 199 34.89 13.47 -5.12
C THR A 199 33.98 14.56 -4.56
N PRO A 200 34.21 15.04 -3.32
CA PRO A 200 33.30 15.97 -2.68
C PRO A 200 33.25 17.34 -3.38
N PHE A 201 32.06 17.95 -3.40
CA PHE A 201 31.87 19.35 -3.72
C PHE A 201 31.87 20.17 -2.43
N LEU A 202 32.90 21.00 -2.27
CA LEU A 202 33.12 21.80 -1.08
C LEU A 202 33.01 23.28 -1.41
N THR A 203 32.21 24.03 -0.66
CA THR A 203 32.20 25.49 -0.76
C THR A 203 31.90 26.19 0.56
N ASN A 204 32.12 27.50 0.60
CA ASN A 204 31.83 28.36 1.74
C ASN A 204 31.15 29.65 1.26
N GLY A 205 29.93 29.90 1.71
CA GLY A 205 29.14 31.10 1.44
C GLY A 205 29.03 32.06 2.63
N ASP A 206 29.79 31.85 3.70
CA ASP A 206 29.68 32.60 4.94
C ASP A 206 29.75 34.12 4.70
N LYS A 207 28.79 34.84 5.28
CA LYS A 207 28.64 36.30 5.19
C LYS A 207 28.46 36.83 3.77
N GLY A 208 28.19 35.95 2.80
CA GLY A 208 27.98 36.30 1.41
C GLY A 208 26.51 36.49 1.02
N THR A 209 26.26 36.83 -0.24
CA THR A 209 24.92 36.96 -0.83
C THR A 209 24.85 36.16 -2.12
N LEU A 210 24.00 35.14 -2.21
CA LEU A 210 24.05 34.17 -3.33
C LEU A 210 25.44 33.57 -3.49
N ALA A 211 26.08 33.20 -2.37
CA ALA A 211 27.44 32.68 -2.36
C ALA A 211 27.48 31.27 -1.76
N GLY A 212 28.39 30.43 -2.23
CA GLY A 212 28.55 29.08 -1.70
C GLY A 212 27.35 28.16 -1.94
N ASN A 213 26.52 28.39 -2.95
CA ASN A 213 25.43 27.45 -3.26
C ASN A 213 25.94 26.30 -4.13
N ILE A 214 25.38 25.10 -3.95
CA ILE A 214 25.67 23.92 -4.78
C ILE A 214 24.36 23.45 -5.42
N VAL A 215 24.41 23.16 -6.72
CA VAL A 215 23.39 22.40 -7.44
C VAL A 215 24.10 21.23 -8.09
N ASP A 216 23.68 20.01 -7.81
CA ASP A 216 24.31 18.79 -8.32
C ASP A 216 23.27 17.79 -8.85
N ALA A 217 23.64 17.08 -9.92
CA ALA A 217 22.86 16.00 -10.51
C ALA A 217 23.76 14.79 -10.71
N ALA A 218 23.53 13.73 -9.93
CA ALA A 218 24.27 12.48 -9.97
C ALA A 218 23.41 11.39 -10.64
N LEU A 219 23.78 10.95 -11.83
CA LEU A 219 22.93 10.13 -12.69
C LEU A 219 23.59 8.79 -12.99
N GLY A 220 22.92 7.68 -12.69
CA GLY A 220 23.32 6.34 -13.08
C GLY A 220 22.23 5.62 -13.85
N THR A 221 22.41 5.39 -15.15
CA THR A 221 21.35 4.81 -16.00
C THR A 221 21.87 3.67 -16.89
N PRO A 222 22.38 2.57 -16.33
CA PRO A 222 22.96 1.49 -17.15
C PRO A 222 21.91 0.86 -18.07
N VAL A 223 22.34 0.43 -19.27
CA VAL A 223 21.52 -0.33 -20.22
C VAL A 223 22.21 -1.67 -20.49
N GLN A 224 21.51 -2.77 -20.20
CA GLN A 224 22.03 -4.12 -20.40
C GLN A 224 21.08 -4.93 -21.28
N VAL A 225 21.58 -5.41 -22.42
CA VAL A 225 20.86 -6.31 -23.34
C VAL A 225 21.77 -7.48 -23.66
N THR A 226 21.71 -8.52 -22.82
CA THR A 226 22.70 -9.59 -22.88
C THR A 226 22.10 -10.99 -22.86
N GLY A 227 22.78 -11.93 -23.50
CA GLY A 227 22.39 -13.33 -23.43
C GLY A 227 20.98 -13.62 -23.96
N ASN A 228 20.48 -12.88 -24.95
CA ASN A 228 19.18 -13.17 -25.57
C ASN A 228 19.33 -14.15 -26.75
N ALA A 229 18.42 -15.13 -26.85
CA ALA A 229 18.32 -16.08 -27.95
C ALA A 229 17.04 -15.81 -28.77
N ILE A 230 17.20 -15.49 -30.05
CA ILE A 230 16.08 -15.22 -30.96
C ILE A 230 16.19 -16.11 -32.20
N GLY A 231 15.26 -17.06 -32.36
CA GLY A 231 15.17 -17.97 -33.50
C GLY A 231 13.93 -17.71 -34.35
N VAL A 232 14.09 -17.14 -35.54
CA VAL A 232 12.96 -16.88 -36.47
C VAL A 232 12.73 -18.04 -37.43
N GLY A 233 13.81 -18.65 -37.92
CA GLY A 233 13.79 -19.78 -38.86
C GLY A 233 14.92 -20.80 -38.63
N GLY A 234 15.87 -20.49 -37.75
CA GLY A 234 16.98 -21.36 -37.34
C GLY A 234 17.05 -21.51 -35.82
N ASN A 235 18.03 -22.28 -35.31
CA ASN A 235 18.18 -22.46 -33.87
C ASN A 235 19.14 -21.41 -33.27
N SER A 236 18.77 -20.84 -32.12
CA SER A 236 19.60 -19.89 -31.36
C SER A 236 19.93 -20.44 -29.97
N GLU A 237 21.18 -20.39 -29.56
CA GLU A 237 21.64 -20.79 -28.23
C GLU A 237 22.52 -19.71 -27.62
N THR A 238 22.33 -19.39 -26.34
CA THR A 238 23.22 -18.48 -25.61
C THR A 238 23.48 -18.87 -24.16
N ALA A 239 24.70 -18.60 -23.70
CA ALA A 239 25.13 -18.76 -22.31
C ALA A 239 25.98 -17.56 -21.87
N SER A 240 25.38 -16.62 -21.12
CA SER A 240 25.99 -15.33 -20.79
C SER A 240 26.11 -15.10 -19.28
N LYS A 241 27.15 -14.36 -18.89
CA LYS A 241 27.23 -13.65 -17.61
C LYS A 241 27.54 -12.18 -17.85
N ALA A 242 26.80 -11.28 -17.23
CA ALA A 242 27.04 -9.85 -17.44
C ALA A 242 26.90 -9.07 -16.12
N THR A 243 27.84 -8.16 -15.87
CA THR A 243 27.82 -7.30 -14.68
C THR A 243 27.93 -5.83 -15.10
N THR A 244 27.04 -4.98 -14.58
CA THR A 244 27.14 -3.52 -14.66
C THR A 244 27.33 -2.92 -13.27
N ASN A 245 28.25 -1.95 -13.13
CA ASN A 245 28.44 -1.21 -11.89
C ASN A 245 28.58 0.29 -12.17
N VAL A 246 27.70 1.10 -11.59
CA VAL A 246 27.66 2.55 -11.77
C VAL A 246 27.75 3.22 -10.42
N VAL A 247 28.77 4.06 -10.22
CA VAL A 247 28.90 4.91 -9.03
C VAL A 247 28.93 6.37 -9.47
N THR A 248 28.02 7.18 -8.97
CA THR A 248 27.90 8.59 -9.33
C THR A 248 27.67 9.48 -8.09
N GLY A 249 28.22 10.68 -8.12
CA GLY A 249 28.05 11.68 -7.06
C GLY A 249 28.98 11.48 -5.86
N GLY A 250 28.99 12.48 -4.99
CA GLY A 250 29.79 12.52 -3.77
C GLY A 250 29.24 13.53 -2.75
N LEU A 251 29.93 13.69 -1.61
CA LEU A 251 29.50 14.61 -0.54
C LEU A 251 29.34 16.05 -1.06
N LEU A 252 28.17 16.63 -0.82
CA LEU A 252 27.85 18.04 -1.02
C LEU A 252 27.97 18.77 0.31
N GLN A 253 28.98 19.63 0.46
CA GLN A 253 29.20 20.38 1.69
C GLN A 253 29.30 21.88 1.45
N SER A 254 28.51 22.64 2.22
CA SER A 254 28.57 24.10 2.22
C SER A 254 28.37 24.72 3.61
N SER A 255 28.45 26.05 3.69
CA SER A 255 28.10 26.87 4.84
C SER A 255 27.59 28.23 4.36
N GLY A 256 26.57 28.78 5.01
CA GLY A 256 25.94 30.07 4.70
C GLY A 256 25.83 30.98 5.92
N ASN A 257 26.70 30.80 6.92
CA ASN A 257 26.64 31.48 8.21
C ASN A 257 26.78 33.00 8.02
N GLY A 258 25.85 33.78 8.55
CA GLY A 258 25.82 35.23 8.38
C GLY A 258 25.45 35.72 6.97
N GLY A 259 25.09 34.82 6.05
CA GLY A 259 24.81 35.14 4.65
C GLY A 259 23.33 35.34 4.31
N THR A 260 23.05 35.67 3.05
CA THR A 260 21.68 35.74 2.48
C THR A 260 21.62 34.93 1.19
N LEU A 261 20.69 33.97 1.08
CA LEU A 261 20.65 33.05 -0.07
C LEU A 261 22.01 32.36 -0.30
N ALA A 262 22.74 32.08 0.78
CA ALA A 262 24.08 31.52 0.73
C ALA A 262 24.08 30.08 1.26
N GLY A 263 25.02 29.25 0.83
CA GLY A 263 25.14 27.90 1.36
C GLY A 263 23.95 26.97 1.10
N ASN A 264 23.08 27.25 0.13
CA ASN A 264 21.98 26.33 -0.19
C ASN A 264 22.48 25.18 -1.06
N LEU A 265 21.93 23.99 -0.85
CA LEU A 265 22.25 22.77 -1.58
C LEU A 265 21.02 22.26 -2.32
N ILE A 266 21.21 21.84 -3.57
CA ILE A 266 20.24 21.07 -4.34
C ILE A 266 20.96 19.84 -4.88
N GLY A 267 20.50 18.64 -4.54
CA GLY A 267 21.06 17.37 -5.02
C GLY A 267 19.98 16.51 -5.69
N VAL A 268 20.26 15.99 -6.88
CA VAL A 268 19.33 15.13 -7.64
C VAL A 268 20.05 13.82 -8.02
N PRO A 269 20.17 12.87 -7.08
CA PRO A 269 20.71 11.55 -7.39
C PRO A 269 19.62 10.67 -8.05
N LEU A 270 19.91 10.04 -9.20
CA LEU A 270 18.98 9.19 -9.96
C LEU A 270 19.65 7.87 -10.34
N GLY A 271 19.04 6.74 -10.00
CA GLY A 271 19.43 5.40 -10.44
C GLY A 271 18.34 4.74 -11.29
N LEU A 272 18.54 4.63 -12.60
CA LEU A 272 17.53 4.17 -13.57
C LEU A 272 18.05 3.07 -14.52
N PRO A 273 18.40 1.87 -14.03
CA PRO A 273 18.76 0.72 -14.88
C PRO A 273 17.64 0.26 -15.82
N VAL A 274 18.03 -0.16 -17.02
CA VAL A 274 17.16 -0.84 -18.00
C VAL A 274 17.84 -2.13 -18.45
N GLU A 275 17.15 -3.25 -18.29
CA GLU A 275 17.70 -4.58 -18.50
C GLU A 275 16.76 -5.47 -19.33
N ALA A 276 17.32 -6.10 -20.36
CA ALA A 276 16.64 -7.08 -21.21
C ALA A 276 17.56 -8.29 -21.43
N ASN A 277 17.53 -9.25 -20.52
CA ASN A 277 18.58 -10.27 -20.42
C ASN A 277 18.02 -11.70 -20.48
N GLY A 278 18.74 -12.63 -21.11
CA GLY A 278 18.38 -14.05 -21.02
C GLY A 278 17.05 -14.44 -21.67
N ASN A 279 16.45 -13.59 -22.52
CA ASN A 279 15.15 -13.91 -23.12
C ASN A 279 15.30 -14.89 -24.29
N SER A 280 14.33 -15.78 -24.43
CA SER A 280 14.27 -16.82 -25.45
C SER A 280 13.02 -16.65 -26.31
N ILE A 281 13.19 -16.31 -27.57
CA ILE A 281 12.08 -16.06 -28.50
C ILE A 281 12.24 -16.98 -29.72
N SER A 282 11.24 -17.82 -29.96
CA SER A 282 11.19 -18.72 -31.11
C SER A 282 9.94 -18.48 -31.97
N TRP A 283 10.13 -18.25 -33.27
CA TRP A 283 9.05 -18.20 -34.25
C TRP A 283 8.94 -19.51 -35.00
N VAL A 284 9.99 -19.90 -35.75
CA VAL A 284 10.18 -21.21 -36.37
C VAL A 284 11.58 -21.71 -36.00
N GLY A 285 11.69 -22.73 -35.15
CA GLY A 285 12.97 -23.28 -34.69
C GLY A 285 13.05 -23.46 -33.17
N ASN A 286 14.27 -23.51 -32.62
CA ASN A 286 14.50 -23.60 -31.17
C ASN A 286 15.32 -22.40 -30.66
N ALA A 287 14.95 -21.86 -29.51
CA ALA A 287 15.72 -20.86 -28.77
C ALA A 287 16.05 -21.38 -27.37
N ASP A 288 17.33 -21.31 -26.96
CA ASP A 288 17.80 -21.69 -25.61
C ASP A 288 18.67 -20.54 -25.06
N ALA A 289 18.24 -19.92 -23.97
CA ALA A 289 18.97 -18.86 -23.30
C ALA A 289 19.30 -19.24 -21.86
N LYS A 290 20.58 -19.10 -21.49
CA LYS A 290 21.09 -19.26 -20.13
C LYS A 290 21.80 -17.98 -19.73
N ASN A 291 21.36 -17.34 -18.65
CA ASN A 291 21.89 -16.04 -18.27
C ASN A 291 22.12 -15.90 -16.77
N HIS A 292 23.11 -15.10 -16.41
CA HIS A 292 23.29 -14.54 -15.08
C HIS A 292 23.64 -13.06 -15.24
N SER A 293 22.76 -12.16 -14.81
CA SER A 293 22.98 -10.70 -14.89
C SER A 293 23.06 -10.07 -13.51
N GLU A 294 23.99 -9.15 -13.36
CA GLU A 294 24.15 -8.31 -12.17
C GLU A 294 24.13 -6.82 -12.57
N GLY A 295 23.43 -5.99 -11.79
CA GLY A 295 23.42 -4.55 -12.00
C GLY A 295 23.46 -3.78 -10.68
N ALA A 296 24.54 -3.05 -10.45
CA ALA A 296 24.73 -2.19 -9.29
C ALA A 296 24.71 -0.71 -9.69
N VAL A 297 23.92 0.10 -8.99
CA VAL A 297 23.89 1.56 -9.16
C VAL A 297 23.95 2.23 -7.78
N GLN A 298 24.93 3.09 -7.59
CA GLN A 298 25.04 3.99 -6.44
C GLN A 298 25.03 5.42 -6.97
N ALA A 299 23.98 6.19 -6.66
CA ALA A 299 23.88 7.61 -6.96
C ALA A 299 23.78 8.41 -5.66
N GLY A 300 24.75 9.28 -5.36
CA GLY A 300 24.76 10.06 -4.12
C GLY A 300 25.80 9.56 -3.12
N ASP A 301 25.40 9.07 -1.95
CA ASP A 301 26.34 8.71 -0.87
C ASP A 301 27.34 7.63 -1.33
N ILE A 302 28.60 7.76 -0.92
CA ILE A 302 29.70 6.84 -1.24
C ILE A 302 30.54 6.51 0.00
N ASN A 303 30.17 7.01 1.20
CA ASN A 303 30.98 6.88 2.41
C ASN A 303 30.21 6.22 3.56
N GLU A 304 30.87 5.28 4.26
CA GLU A 304 30.31 4.57 5.42
C GLU A 304 29.97 5.48 6.64
N ASP A 305 30.47 6.73 6.68
CA ASP A 305 30.40 7.64 7.84
C ASP A 305 29.28 8.73 7.81
N GLY A 306 28.49 8.84 6.74
CA GLY A 306 27.10 9.33 6.84
C GLY A 306 26.76 10.83 6.76
N PHE A 307 26.93 11.48 5.60
CA PHE A 307 26.06 12.55 5.07
C PHE A 307 26.31 12.68 3.54
N TYR A 308 25.26 12.72 2.72
CA TYR A 308 25.35 13.10 1.30
C TYR A 308 25.28 14.62 1.14
N ALA A 309 24.40 15.29 1.89
CA ALA A 309 24.25 16.74 1.87
C ALA A 309 24.41 17.34 3.28
N LEU A 310 25.33 18.28 3.44
CA LEU A 310 25.59 18.96 4.71
C LEU A 310 25.79 20.46 4.52
N THR A 311 24.98 21.28 5.20
CA THR A 311 25.17 22.73 5.18
C THR A 311 24.85 23.38 6.53
N ALA A 312 25.05 24.69 6.63
CA ALA A 312 24.83 25.48 7.83
C ALA A 312 24.34 26.88 7.48
N GLY A 313 23.57 27.50 8.38
CA GLY A 313 22.93 28.78 8.14
C GLY A 313 22.84 29.65 9.40
N ASP A 314 23.88 29.71 10.23
CA ASP A 314 23.80 30.23 11.61
C ASP A 314 24.56 31.55 11.86
N PRO A 315 23.90 32.63 12.32
CA PRO A 315 22.55 33.04 11.93
C PRO A 315 22.56 33.56 10.48
N SER A 316 21.46 33.46 9.73
CA SER A 316 21.41 33.86 8.31
C SER A 316 19.99 34.19 7.81
N THR A 317 19.84 34.47 6.52
CA THR A 317 18.53 34.68 5.85
C THR A 317 18.41 33.85 4.58
N VAL A 318 17.50 32.87 4.58
CA VAL A 318 17.26 31.95 3.45
C VAL A 318 18.56 31.27 2.99
N SER A 319 19.37 30.82 3.93
CA SER A 319 20.67 30.20 3.69
C SER A 319 20.72 28.81 4.32
N GLY A 320 21.62 27.96 3.86
CA GLY A 320 21.74 26.62 4.44
C GLY A 320 20.49 25.75 4.24
N ASN A 321 19.70 25.96 3.19
CA ASN A 321 18.57 25.06 2.88
C ASN A 321 19.06 23.90 2.00
N ILE A 322 18.43 22.73 2.14
CA ILE A 322 18.70 21.54 1.34
C ILE A 322 17.42 21.16 0.58
N VAL A 323 17.57 20.87 -0.71
CA VAL A 323 16.58 20.13 -1.49
C VAL A 323 17.27 18.89 -2.06
N GLN A 324 16.79 17.70 -1.70
CA GLN A 324 17.29 16.43 -2.21
C GLN A 324 16.14 15.73 -2.93
N ALA A 325 16.37 15.09 -4.07
CA ALA A 325 15.32 14.38 -4.81
C ALA A 325 15.86 13.05 -5.33
N PRO A 326 16.07 12.07 -4.44
CA PRO A 326 16.63 10.77 -4.78
C PRO A 326 15.57 9.90 -5.44
N ILE A 327 15.91 9.35 -6.60
CA ILE A 327 15.01 8.42 -7.32
C ILE A 327 15.77 7.15 -7.67
N VAL A 328 15.17 6.00 -7.37
CA VAL A 328 15.55 4.68 -7.89
C VAL A 328 14.37 4.06 -8.61
N SER A 329 14.61 3.59 -9.83
CA SER A 329 13.64 2.76 -10.56
C SER A 329 14.36 1.80 -11.48
N LYS A 330 13.74 0.67 -11.81
CA LYS A 330 14.32 -0.36 -12.68
C LYS A 330 13.27 -0.77 -13.70
N ALA A 331 13.70 -1.02 -14.94
CA ALA A 331 12.89 -1.74 -15.92
C ALA A 331 13.60 -3.05 -16.29
N LEU A 332 12.98 -4.19 -15.97
CA LEU A 332 13.53 -5.52 -16.24
C LEU A 332 12.61 -6.33 -17.14
N VAL A 333 13.19 -6.96 -18.17
CA VAL A 333 12.59 -8.07 -18.91
C VAL A 333 13.62 -9.19 -19.00
N ALA A 334 13.50 -10.23 -18.17
CA ALA A 334 14.53 -11.26 -18.09
C ALA A 334 14.00 -12.70 -18.10
N GLY A 335 14.77 -13.62 -18.70
CA GLY A 335 14.48 -15.05 -18.62
C GLY A 335 13.09 -15.46 -19.13
N ASN A 336 12.46 -14.68 -20.02
CA ASN A 336 11.16 -15.00 -20.57
C ASN A 336 11.28 -15.91 -21.79
N ALA A 337 10.36 -16.86 -21.94
CA ALA A 337 10.29 -17.78 -23.07
C ALA A 337 9.02 -17.55 -23.89
N VAL A 338 9.17 -17.24 -25.17
CA VAL A 338 8.05 -17.02 -26.10
C VAL A 338 8.20 -17.91 -27.33
N SER A 339 7.20 -18.73 -27.64
CA SER A 339 7.23 -19.67 -28.78
C SER A 339 5.97 -19.62 -29.66
N TRP A 340 6.12 -19.40 -30.97
CA TRP A 340 5.01 -19.51 -31.93
C TRP A 340 4.90 -20.89 -32.57
N ILE A 341 5.89 -21.35 -33.35
CA ILE A 341 5.96 -22.66 -34.01
C ILE A 341 7.36 -23.25 -33.72
N GLY A 342 7.60 -23.68 -32.48
CA GLY A 342 8.93 -24.10 -32.06
C GLY A 342 9.06 -24.41 -30.57
N ASN A 343 10.30 -24.42 -30.08
CA ASN A 343 10.58 -24.50 -28.64
C ASN A 343 11.39 -23.27 -28.18
N ALA A 344 11.01 -22.70 -27.04
CA ALA A 344 11.79 -21.65 -26.37
C ALA A 344 12.08 -22.11 -24.93
N ASN A 345 13.35 -22.07 -24.54
CA ASN A 345 13.81 -22.33 -23.18
C ASN A 345 14.61 -21.12 -22.67
N ALA A 346 14.28 -20.60 -21.50
CA ALA A 346 14.97 -19.49 -20.86
C ALA A 346 15.28 -19.83 -19.39
N LEU A 347 16.55 -19.78 -19.02
CA LEU A 347 17.04 -20.05 -17.66
C LEU A 347 17.88 -18.87 -17.18
N GLY A 348 17.45 -18.22 -16.09
CA GLY A 348 18.04 -16.95 -15.64
C GLY A 348 18.37 -16.90 -14.14
N VAL A 349 19.27 -15.99 -13.81
CA VAL A 349 19.38 -15.34 -12.50
C VAL A 349 19.64 -13.86 -12.75
N THR A 350 18.95 -12.98 -12.04
CA THR A 350 19.18 -11.53 -12.08
C THR A 350 19.34 -10.97 -10.66
N GLU A 351 20.41 -10.24 -10.41
CA GLU A 351 20.69 -9.60 -9.12
C GLU A 351 20.94 -8.10 -9.27
N ASN A 352 20.25 -7.27 -8.48
CA ASN A 352 20.41 -5.83 -8.53
C ASN A 352 20.53 -5.19 -7.15
N GLU A 353 21.42 -4.20 -7.06
CA GLU A 353 21.60 -3.36 -5.89
C GLU A 353 21.60 -1.89 -6.34
N LEU A 354 20.53 -1.18 -6.00
CA LEU A 354 20.26 0.16 -6.48
C LEU A 354 20.12 1.07 -5.26
N VAL A 355 20.92 2.12 -5.20
CA VAL A 355 20.94 3.08 -4.09
C VAL A 355 20.95 4.48 -4.67
N SER A 356 20.07 5.35 -4.17
CA SER A 356 20.03 6.77 -4.50
C SER A 356 19.86 7.65 -3.26
N GLY A 357 20.66 8.70 -3.15
CA GLY A 357 20.59 9.65 -2.05
C GLY A 357 21.52 9.32 -0.90
N GLY A 358 21.14 9.80 0.28
CA GLY A 358 21.89 9.64 1.53
C GLY A 358 21.40 10.62 2.60
N LYS A 359 22.06 10.65 3.75
CA LYS A 359 21.66 11.50 4.88
C LYS A 359 21.80 12.98 4.54
N ALA A 360 20.87 13.80 5.01
CA ALA A 360 20.88 15.26 4.87
C ALA A 360 20.92 15.97 6.24
N GLY A 361 21.79 16.98 6.37
CA GLY A 361 22.02 17.69 7.63
C GLY A 361 22.11 19.19 7.45
N THR A 362 21.37 19.97 8.24
CA THR A 362 21.52 21.43 8.25
C THR A 362 21.22 22.10 9.60
N ASN A 363 21.55 23.38 9.73
CA ASN A 363 21.14 24.23 10.84
C ASN A 363 20.78 25.65 10.36
N GLY A 364 19.94 26.32 11.15
CA GLY A 364 19.42 27.67 10.94
C GLY A 364 19.14 28.39 12.26
N VAL A 365 19.98 28.18 13.27
CA VAL A 365 19.89 28.77 14.60
C VAL A 365 19.90 30.30 14.52
N LYS A 366 18.85 30.91 15.09
CA LYS A 366 18.60 32.37 15.08
C LYS A 366 18.49 32.97 13.68
N SER A 367 18.03 32.19 12.71
CA SER A 367 17.95 32.60 11.30
C SER A 367 16.51 32.86 10.83
N THR A 368 16.36 33.36 9.61
CA THR A 368 15.05 33.56 8.97
C THR A 368 14.99 32.76 7.66
N GLY A 369 14.11 31.75 7.58
CA GLY A 369 13.94 30.94 6.36
C GLY A 369 15.12 30.02 6.05
N SER A 370 15.98 29.71 7.02
CA SER A 370 17.23 28.97 6.84
C SER A 370 17.20 27.61 7.52
N GLY A 371 18.04 26.68 7.07
CA GLY A 371 18.10 25.35 7.66
C GLY A 371 16.86 24.51 7.39
N ASN A 372 16.18 24.68 6.25
CA ASN A 372 15.06 23.82 5.88
C ASN A 372 15.52 22.67 4.98
N ILE A 373 14.86 21.52 5.07
CA ILE A 373 15.06 20.34 4.22
C ILE A 373 13.77 20.04 3.46
N ILE A 374 13.92 19.66 2.18
CA ILE A 374 12.85 19.14 1.32
C ILE A 374 13.41 17.91 0.63
N ASP A 375 12.81 16.73 0.85
CA ASP A 375 13.27 15.44 0.32
C ASP A 375 12.09 14.66 -0.32
N PRO A 376 11.73 14.92 -1.59
CA PRO A 376 10.80 14.08 -2.34
C PRO A 376 11.52 12.87 -2.94
N GLU A 377 11.42 11.73 -2.26
CA GLU A 377 12.09 10.48 -2.65
C GLU A 377 11.16 9.49 -3.37
N VAL A 378 11.73 8.59 -4.21
CA VAL A 378 10.98 7.54 -4.90
C VAL A 378 11.83 6.27 -5.14
N ALA A 379 11.30 5.09 -4.80
CA ALA A 379 11.83 3.77 -5.16
C ALA A 379 10.77 2.86 -5.84
N LEU A 380 10.91 2.59 -7.14
CA LEU A 380 9.89 1.87 -7.94
C LEU A 380 10.49 0.94 -9.02
N PRO A 381 10.88 -0.31 -8.70
CA PRO A 381 11.20 -1.32 -9.70
C PRO A 381 9.96 -1.80 -10.49
N VAL A 382 10.16 -2.10 -11.78
CA VAL A 382 9.16 -2.69 -12.68
C VAL A 382 9.80 -3.87 -13.41
N GLU A 383 9.28 -5.07 -13.19
CA GLU A 383 9.97 -6.32 -13.53
C GLU A 383 9.05 -7.35 -14.20
N VAL A 384 9.53 -7.95 -15.30
CA VAL A 384 8.86 -9.07 -15.99
C VAL A 384 9.86 -10.20 -16.20
N PHE A 385 9.65 -11.36 -15.59
CA PHE A 385 10.63 -12.44 -15.69
C PHE A 385 10.12 -13.85 -15.49
N GLY A 386 10.81 -14.82 -16.08
CA GLY A 386 10.48 -16.23 -15.92
C GLY A 386 9.10 -16.62 -16.45
N ASP A 387 8.53 -15.86 -17.39
CA ASP A 387 7.22 -16.14 -17.99
C ASP A 387 7.33 -16.99 -19.26
N GLY A 388 6.43 -17.97 -19.41
CA GLY A 388 6.31 -18.85 -20.57
C GLY A 388 5.07 -18.54 -21.41
N VAL A 389 5.23 -18.22 -22.69
CA VAL A 389 4.11 -17.92 -23.59
C VAL A 389 4.21 -18.74 -24.87
N THR A 390 3.14 -19.45 -25.24
CA THR A 390 3.12 -20.22 -26.50
C THR A 390 1.85 -20.12 -27.34
N TRP A 391 2.01 -20.21 -28.65
CA TRP A 391 0.91 -20.37 -29.60
C TRP A 391 0.79 -21.79 -30.17
N ILE A 392 1.90 -22.40 -30.66
CA ILE A 392 2.07 -23.80 -31.09
C ILE A 392 3.49 -24.26 -30.69
N GLY A 393 3.61 -25.18 -29.73
CA GLY A 393 4.89 -25.79 -29.35
C GLY A 393 5.13 -25.77 -27.84
N THR A 394 6.37 -25.50 -27.43
CA THR A 394 6.77 -25.44 -26.01
C THR A 394 7.45 -24.12 -25.67
N ALA A 395 7.06 -23.49 -24.56
CA ALA A 395 7.78 -22.38 -23.95
C ALA A 395 8.04 -22.70 -22.47
N GLU A 396 9.31 -22.75 -22.08
CA GLU A 396 9.74 -23.07 -20.72
C GLU A 396 10.65 -21.96 -20.21
N ALA A 397 10.24 -21.29 -19.14
CA ALA A 397 11.00 -20.24 -18.49
C ALA A 397 11.24 -20.59 -17.03
N ALA A 398 12.48 -20.44 -16.57
CA ALA A 398 12.80 -20.50 -15.16
C ALA A 398 13.82 -19.44 -14.73
N ASP A 399 13.49 -18.63 -13.73
CA ASP A 399 14.35 -17.50 -13.33
C ASP A 399 14.32 -17.24 -11.81
N LEU A 400 15.37 -16.60 -11.31
CA LEU A 400 15.46 -16.08 -9.94
C LEU A 400 15.86 -14.61 -10.02
N ASN A 401 14.96 -13.74 -9.57
CA ASN A 401 15.23 -12.32 -9.46
C ASN A 401 15.50 -11.92 -8.00
N LYS A 402 16.53 -11.11 -7.79
CA LYS A 402 16.83 -10.46 -6.53
C LYS A 402 17.06 -8.97 -6.75
N VAL A 403 16.31 -8.13 -6.08
CA VAL A 403 16.47 -6.68 -6.16
C VAL A 403 16.50 -6.04 -4.77
N THR A 404 17.48 -5.18 -4.56
CA THR A 404 17.49 -4.22 -3.44
C THR A 404 17.46 -2.83 -4.05
N ALA A 405 16.46 -2.02 -3.69
CA ALA A 405 16.30 -0.64 -4.13
C ALA A 405 16.15 0.28 -2.91
N LEU A 406 17.12 1.16 -2.70
CA LEU A 406 17.18 2.09 -1.58
C LEU A 406 17.16 3.53 -2.09
N ALA A 407 16.21 4.35 -1.66
CA ALA A 407 16.17 5.78 -1.96
C ALA A 407 16.10 6.60 -0.67
N GLY A 408 16.71 7.78 -0.67
CA GLY A 408 16.67 8.70 0.47
C GLY A 408 17.63 8.36 1.62
N GLY A 409 17.32 8.87 2.81
CA GLY A 409 18.08 8.65 4.02
C GLY A 409 17.61 9.52 5.18
N ASN A 410 18.36 9.52 6.29
CA ASN A 410 17.97 10.29 7.47
C ASN A 410 18.18 11.79 7.28
N THR A 411 17.22 12.58 7.75
CA THR A 411 17.28 14.05 7.75
C THR A 411 17.43 14.60 9.17
N TYR A 412 18.30 15.59 9.33
CA TYR A 412 18.53 16.28 10.60
C TYR A 412 18.59 17.78 10.40
N THR A 413 17.73 18.53 11.08
CA THR A 413 17.80 19.98 11.06
C THR A 413 17.60 20.64 12.43
N ASP A 414 18.36 21.72 12.68
CA ASP A 414 18.26 22.53 13.89
C ASP A 414 17.90 23.99 13.54
N GLY A 415 16.69 24.40 13.90
CA GLY A 415 16.14 25.75 13.74
C GLY A 415 15.97 26.51 15.06
N ASP A 416 16.76 26.23 16.10
CA ASP A 416 16.64 26.89 17.40
C ASP A 416 16.57 28.44 17.28
N LYS A 417 15.56 29.05 17.89
CA LYS A 417 15.31 30.51 17.92
C LYS A 417 15.18 31.13 16.52
N SER A 418 14.87 30.34 15.50
CA SER A 418 14.70 30.79 14.12
C SER A 418 13.29 31.31 13.85
N THR A 419 13.09 31.89 12.66
CA THR A 419 11.77 32.19 12.08
C THR A 419 11.68 31.46 10.75
N LEU A 420 10.73 30.54 10.59
CA LEU A 420 10.60 29.69 9.39
C LEU A 420 11.87 28.88 9.06
N GLY A 421 12.67 28.51 10.07
CA GLY A 421 13.87 27.68 9.90
C GLY A 421 13.76 26.33 10.59
N GLY A 422 14.56 25.36 10.17
CA GLY A 422 14.53 24.02 10.77
C GLY A 422 13.29 23.20 10.44
N ASN A 423 12.62 23.44 9.30
CA ASN A 423 11.50 22.61 8.87
C ASN A 423 11.96 21.49 7.93
N ASP A 424 11.21 20.39 7.93
CA ASP A 424 11.46 19.22 7.10
C ASP A 424 10.18 18.80 6.36
N VAL A 425 10.31 18.50 5.08
CA VAL A 425 9.22 18.04 4.21
C VAL A 425 9.71 16.86 3.42
N VAL A 426 9.18 15.67 3.73
CA VAL A 426 9.55 14.42 3.08
C VAL A 426 8.34 13.72 2.48
N ALA A 427 8.53 12.98 1.39
CA ALA A 427 7.43 12.29 0.73
C ALA A 427 7.92 11.00 0.05
N PRO A 428 8.40 10.01 0.82
CA PRO A 428 8.94 8.79 0.25
C PRO A 428 7.84 7.95 -0.37
N VAL A 429 8.11 7.42 -1.56
CA VAL A 429 7.23 6.55 -2.34
C VAL A 429 7.98 5.27 -2.72
N ALA A 430 7.69 4.18 -2.02
CA ALA A 430 8.18 2.85 -2.32
C ALA A 430 7.11 2.00 -3.02
N GLY A 431 7.51 1.14 -3.95
CA GLY A 431 6.61 0.18 -4.59
C GLY A 431 7.38 -0.76 -5.51
N ALA A 432 6.68 -1.74 -6.07
CA ALA A 432 7.22 -2.67 -7.05
C ALA A 432 6.08 -3.14 -7.97
N VAL A 433 6.35 -3.26 -9.27
CA VAL A 433 5.37 -3.77 -10.24
C VAL A 433 5.94 -4.98 -10.95
N ASP A 434 5.46 -6.18 -10.59
CA ASP A 434 6.09 -7.42 -11.04
C ASP A 434 5.10 -8.34 -11.76
N VAL A 435 5.56 -8.95 -12.86
CA VAL A 435 4.91 -10.08 -13.51
C VAL A 435 5.92 -11.21 -13.65
N PHE A 436 5.67 -12.38 -13.04
CA PHE A 436 6.65 -13.46 -13.14
C PHE A 436 6.11 -14.88 -12.95
N GLY A 437 6.88 -15.86 -13.41
CA GLY A 437 6.59 -17.28 -13.21
C GLY A 437 5.23 -17.70 -13.75
N SER A 438 4.69 -16.97 -14.73
CA SER A 438 3.37 -17.20 -15.30
C SER A 438 3.45 -17.91 -16.63
N ALA A 439 2.40 -18.65 -16.98
CA ALA A 439 2.32 -19.44 -18.20
C ALA A 439 1.04 -19.13 -18.98
N ALA A 440 1.17 -18.88 -20.28
CA ALA A 440 0.03 -18.65 -21.18
C ALA A 440 0.15 -19.47 -22.48
N SER A 441 -0.91 -20.18 -22.88
CA SER A 441 -0.90 -21.04 -24.07
C SER A 441 -2.18 -20.93 -24.91
N TRP A 442 -2.06 -20.71 -26.22
CA TRP A 442 -3.20 -20.84 -27.15
C TRP A 442 -3.37 -22.31 -27.60
N ILE A 443 -2.33 -22.90 -28.20
CA ILE A 443 -2.18 -24.33 -28.52
C ILE A 443 -0.76 -24.78 -28.09
N GLY A 444 -0.62 -25.73 -27.17
CA GLY A 444 0.70 -26.28 -26.80
C GLY A 444 1.01 -26.17 -25.31
N ASN A 445 2.29 -26.23 -24.94
CA ASN A 445 2.75 -26.32 -23.56
C ASN A 445 3.53 -25.07 -23.13
N ALA A 446 3.02 -24.33 -22.15
CA ALA A 446 3.75 -23.23 -21.52
C ALA A 446 4.08 -23.59 -20.07
N SER A 447 5.28 -23.23 -19.63
CA SER A 447 5.73 -23.35 -18.24
C SER A 447 6.49 -22.09 -17.85
N GLY A 448 6.12 -21.48 -16.73
CA GLY A 448 6.84 -20.39 -16.09
C GLY A 448 7.15 -20.77 -14.65
N THR A 449 8.41 -20.71 -14.25
CA THR A 449 8.84 -21.04 -12.88
C THR A 449 9.78 -19.98 -12.34
N ALA A 450 9.36 -19.16 -11.37
CA ALA A 450 10.23 -18.08 -10.90
C ALA A 450 10.27 -17.88 -9.39
N GLY A 451 11.41 -17.39 -8.91
CA GLY A 451 11.60 -16.87 -7.56
C GLY A 451 11.85 -15.36 -7.57
N ASN A 452 11.25 -14.62 -6.64
CA ASN A 452 11.48 -13.19 -6.45
C ASN A 452 11.88 -12.90 -5.00
N ILE A 453 12.98 -12.17 -4.80
CA ILE A 453 13.39 -11.62 -3.51
C ILE A 453 13.59 -10.11 -3.70
N SER A 454 12.66 -9.32 -3.18
CA SER A 454 12.65 -7.87 -3.39
C SER A 454 12.67 -7.13 -2.05
N SER A 455 13.56 -6.16 -1.92
CA SER A 455 13.62 -5.21 -0.81
C SER A 455 13.66 -3.80 -1.37
N VAL A 456 12.59 -3.05 -1.17
CA VAL A 456 12.44 -1.68 -1.65
C VAL A 456 12.24 -0.78 -0.44
N ASN A 457 13.23 0.05 -0.11
CA ASN A 457 13.15 0.96 1.03
C ASN A 457 13.35 2.40 0.53
N ASP A 458 12.45 3.28 0.92
CA ASP A 458 12.52 4.70 0.58
C ASP A 458 12.36 5.58 1.82
N GLY A 459 13.25 6.56 1.98
CA GLY A 459 13.27 7.50 3.10
C GLY A 459 14.04 7.01 4.33
N GLY A 460 13.83 7.69 5.46
CA GLY A 460 14.52 7.39 6.71
C GLY A 460 14.03 8.26 7.87
N TYR A 461 14.81 8.29 8.95
CA TYR A 461 14.46 9.05 10.15
C TYR A 461 14.43 10.56 9.85
N ASN A 462 13.39 11.26 10.35
CA ASN A 462 13.27 12.71 10.22
C ASN A 462 13.35 13.39 11.59
N GLY A 463 14.37 14.24 11.78
CA GLY A 463 14.62 14.92 13.05
C GLY A 463 14.71 16.42 12.93
N THR A 464 13.88 17.14 13.68
CA THR A 464 13.96 18.61 13.77
C THR A 464 14.12 19.12 15.20
N LEU A 465 14.90 20.18 15.37
CA LEU A 465 14.96 21.00 16.58
C LEU A 465 14.54 22.45 16.26
N GLY A 466 13.94 23.16 17.21
CA GLY A 466 13.24 24.42 16.98
C GLY A 466 12.93 25.20 18.26
N ASN A 467 13.78 25.11 19.29
CA ASN A 467 13.52 25.71 20.61
C ASN A 467 13.38 27.23 20.50
N GLY A 468 12.24 27.76 20.91
CA GLY A 468 11.93 29.19 20.82
C GLY A 468 11.81 29.72 19.38
N ALA A 469 11.58 28.85 18.40
CA ALA A 469 11.39 29.24 17.00
C ALA A 469 9.96 29.75 16.73
N VAL A 470 9.78 30.44 15.61
CA VAL A 470 8.47 30.87 15.09
C VAL A 470 8.26 30.26 13.70
N GLY A 471 7.33 29.32 13.56
CA GLY A 471 7.10 28.62 12.29
C GLY A 471 8.24 27.68 11.88
N GLY A 472 9.08 27.25 12.82
CA GLY A 472 10.25 26.40 12.58
C GLY A 472 10.18 25.10 13.38
N GLY A 473 11.00 24.09 13.03
CA GLY A 473 10.99 22.80 13.72
C GLY A 473 9.79 21.92 13.38
N ASN A 474 9.14 22.08 12.22
CA ASN A 474 7.98 21.28 11.83
C ASN A 474 8.34 20.20 10.82
N ILE A 475 7.62 19.08 10.84
CA ILE A 475 7.73 17.98 9.86
C ILE A 475 6.42 17.81 9.12
N ALA A 476 6.49 17.68 7.79
CA ALA A 476 5.42 17.13 6.97
C ALA A 476 5.92 15.89 6.23
N SER A 477 5.26 14.74 6.40
CA SER A 477 5.67 13.47 5.82
C SER A 477 4.50 12.78 5.09
N VAL A 478 4.73 12.22 3.91
CA VAL A 478 3.73 11.44 3.17
C VAL A 478 4.36 10.14 2.66
N PRO A 479 4.59 9.15 3.55
CA PRO A 479 5.14 7.87 3.14
C PRO A 479 4.09 7.00 2.44
N VAL A 480 4.46 6.41 1.31
CA VAL A 480 3.57 5.59 0.47
C VAL A 480 4.27 4.29 0.06
N ALA A 481 3.71 3.13 0.41
CA ALA A 481 4.21 1.80 0.03
C ALA A 481 3.16 1.02 -0.79
N LEU A 482 3.36 0.88 -2.11
CA LEU A 482 2.34 0.35 -3.03
C LEU A 482 2.90 -0.66 -4.05
N PRO A 483 3.06 -1.94 -3.68
CA PRO A 483 3.36 -2.99 -4.66
C PRO A 483 2.11 -3.46 -5.42
N ALA A 484 2.29 -3.84 -6.69
CA ALA A 484 1.26 -4.40 -7.56
C ALA A 484 1.82 -5.59 -8.38
N GLU A 485 1.24 -6.78 -8.21
CA GLU A 485 1.89 -8.03 -8.64
C GLU A 485 0.95 -9.01 -9.35
N VAL A 486 1.49 -9.72 -10.34
CA VAL A 486 0.88 -10.89 -10.98
C VAL A 486 1.89 -12.03 -11.08
N PHE A 487 1.67 -13.19 -10.46
CA PHE A 487 2.65 -14.28 -10.57
C PHE A 487 2.11 -15.70 -10.39
N GLY A 488 2.82 -16.67 -10.95
CA GLY A 488 2.47 -18.09 -10.82
C GLY A 488 1.13 -18.45 -11.45
N ALA A 489 0.63 -17.64 -12.41
CA ALA A 489 -0.66 -17.85 -13.05
C ALA A 489 -0.54 -18.76 -14.28
N GLY A 490 -1.50 -19.67 -14.49
CA GLY A 490 -1.56 -20.56 -15.65
C GLY A 490 -2.83 -20.36 -16.48
N ALA A 491 -2.71 -19.96 -17.75
CA ALA A 491 -3.87 -19.74 -18.62
C ALA A 491 -3.74 -20.47 -19.97
N SER A 492 -4.77 -21.19 -20.39
CA SER A 492 -4.74 -21.86 -21.69
C SER A 492 -6.10 -22.00 -22.40
N LEU A 493 -6.11 -21.74 -23.71
CA LEU A 493 -7.26 -22.07 -24.56
C LEU A 493 -7.26 -23.58 -24.87
N THR A 494 -6.14 -24.09 -25.39
CA THR A 494 -5.91 -25.52 -25.65
C THR A 494 -4.47 -25.92 -25.31
N GLY A 495 -4.28 -27.07 -24.68
CA GLY A 495 -2.95 -27.56 -24.28
C GLY A 495 -2.68 -27.47 -22.78
N ASN A 496 -1.42 -27.17 -22.41
CA ASN A 496 -0.95 -27.09 -21.02
C ASN A 496 -0.39 -25.71 -20.69
N ALA A 497 -0.67 -25.19 -19.50
CA ALA A 497 -0.03 -23.98 -18.96
C ALA A 497 0.24 -24.15 -17.46
N ASP A 498 1.50 -24.17 -17.06
CA ASP A 498 1.95 -24.38 -15.68
C ASP A 498 2.70 -23.14 -15.17
N GLY A 499 2.06 -22.34 -14.32
CA GLY A 499 2.68 -21.20 -13.64
C GLY A 499 3.09 -21.57 -12.22
N LEU A 500 4.36 -21.39 -11.85
CA LEU A 500 4.92 -21.71 -10.53
C LEU A 500 5.76 -20.55 -10.01
N ALA A 501 5.46 -20.03 -8.83
CA ALA A 501 6.15 -18.86 -8.31
C ALA A 501 6.42 -18.90 -6.80
N LYS A 502 7.53 -18.27 -6.38
CA LYS A 502 7.82 -18.00 -4.97
C LYS A 502 8.28 -16.57 -4.78
N GLU A 503 7.72 -15.89 -3.81
CA GLU A 503 8.02 -14.49 -3.51
C GLU A 503 8.37 -14.28 -2.03
N VAL A 504 9.37 -13.45 -1.79
CA VAL A 504 9.60 -12.76 -0.54
C VAL A 504 9.81 -11.29 -0.86
N LYS A 505 8.93 -10.43 -0.34
CA LYS A 505 8.95 -9.00 -0.62
C LYS A 505 8.87 -8.17 0.65
N ASP A 506 9.67 -7.12 0.67
CA ASP A 506 9.67 -6.09 1.71
C ASP A 506 9.65 -4.71 1.04
N VAL A 507 8.61 -3.92 1.28
CA VAL A 507 8.47 -2.55 0.75
C VAL A 507 8.25 -1.58 1.89
N GLU A 508 9.18 -0.67 2.12
CA GLU A 508 9.16 0.27 3.22
C GLU A 508 9.26 1.71 2.70
N ALA A 509 8.39 2.59 3.18
CA ALA A 509 8.43 4.02 2.90
C ALA A 509 8.41 4.82 4.21
N GLY A 510 9.46 5.59 4.48
CA GLY A 510 9.61 6.47 5.63
C GLY A 510 9.82 5.76 6.97
N ASP A 511 10.42 6.48 7.92
CA ASP A 511 10.67 6.01 9.28
C ASP A 511 10.03 6.98 10.30
N LYS A 512 10.56 7.02 11.53
CA LYS A 512 10.11 7.85 12.63
C LYS A 512 10.28 9.34 12.32
N ALA A 513 9.20 10.09 12.55
CA ALA A 513 9.22 11.56 12.56
C ALA A 513 9.34 12.06 14.01
N ASN A 514 10.36 12.88 14.28
CA ASN A 514 10.67 13.34 15.62
C ASN A 514 10.98 14.84 15.65
N THR A 515 10.17 15.57 16.42
CA THR A 515 10.39 16.98 16.75
C THR A 515 10.48 17.12 18.27
N ASN A 516 11.47 17.88 18.75
CA ASN A 516 11.68 18.05 20.17
C ASN A 516 12.04 19.49 20.52
N ASP A 517 11.02 20.34 20.65
CA ASP A 517 11.23 21.76 20.92
C ASP A 517 10.43 22.28 22.12
N ASP A 518 10.97 23.32 22.76
CA ASP A 518 10.30 24.06 23.80
C ASP A 518 10.06 25.53 23.40
N ARG A 519 9.01 26.14 23.98
CA ARG A 519 8.74 27.58 23.95
C ARG A 519 8.60 28.22 22.55
N GLY A 520 8.41 27.44 21.49
CA GLY A 520 8.21 27.94 20.13
C GLY A 520 6.78 28.44 19.87
N THR A 521 6.55 28.99 18.69
CA THR A 521 5.21 29.37 18.18
C THR A 521 5.03 28.76 16.80
N VAL A 522 4.03 27.90 16.60
CA VAL A 522 3.89 27.13 15.36
C VAL A 522 5.16 26.31 15.10
N SER A 523 5.63 25.58 16.10
CA SER A 523 6.85 24.76 16.05
C SER A 523 6.57 23.31 16.42
N SER A 524 7.45 22.38 16.06
CA SER A 524 7.37 20.99 16.55
C SER A 524 6.05 20.31 16.20
N ASN A 525 5.43 20.72 15.09
CA ASN A 525 4.22 20.07 14.60
C ASN A 525 4.60 19.01 13.58
N VAL A 526 3.91 17.87 13.64
CA VAL A 526 4.04 16.80 12.68
C VAL A 526 2.71 16.60 11.96
N ALA A 527 2.75 16.56 10.64
CA ALA A 527 1.63 16.12 9.82
C ALA A 527 2.09 14.94 8.96
N SER A 528 1.45 13.78 9.09
CA SER A 528 1.82 12.56 8.38
C SER A 528 0.62 11.89 7.71
N VAL A 529 0.81 11.36 6.50
CA VAL A 529 -0.23 10.57 5.80
C VAL A 529 0.43 9.28 5.27
N PRO A 530 0.66 8.28 6.13
CA PRO A 530 1.20 7.00 5.72
C PRO A 530 0.17 6.15 4.98
N VAL A 531 0.53 5.57 3.84
CA VAL A 531 -0.38 4.72 3.05
C VAL A 531 0.33 3.46 2.57
N THR A 532 -0.26 2.29 2.85
CA THR A 532 0.09 1.03 2.20
C THR A 532 -1.14 0.28 1.71
N ALA A 533 -1.05 -0.25 0.49
CA ALA A 533 -2.14 -0.99 -0.17
C ALA A 533 -1.57 -1.95 -1.22
N PRO A 534 -0.98 -3.09 -0.80
CA PRO A 534 -0.48 -4.08 -1.74
C PRO A 534 -1.63 -4.69 -2.56
N VAL A 535 -1.44 -4.82 -3.88
CA VAL A 535 -2.39 -5.44 -4.81
C VAL A 535 -1.76 -6.68 -5.43
N GLN A 536 -2.32 -7.86 -5.18
CA GLN A 536 -1.69 -9.11 -5.57
C GLN A 536 -2.66 -10.03 -6.31
N LEU A 537 -2.21 -10.57 -7.45
CA LEU A 537 -2.87 -11.66 -8.18
C LEU A 537 -1.91 -12.83 -8.34
N PHE A 538 -2.23 -14.02 -7.81
CA PHE A 538 -1.24 -15.10 -7.90
C PHE A 538 -1.77 -16.54 -7.85
N GLY A 539 -1.05 -17.48 -8.44
CA GLY A 539 -1.41 -18.91 -8.35
C GLY A 539 -2.75 -19.28 -8.99
N ASP A 540 -3.30 -18.43 -9.86
CA ASP A 540 -4.59 -18.67 -10.52
C ASP A 540 -4.44 -19.53 -11.77
N ALA A 541 -5.48 -20.31 -12.08
CA ALA A 541 -5.50 -21.22 -13.22
C ALA A 541 -6.79 -21.07 -14.07
N ALA A 542 -6.68 -20.90 -15.39
CA ALA A 542 -7.86 -20.76 -16.26
C ALA A 542 -7.73 -21.51 -17.59
N GLY A 543 -8.72 -22.35 -17.92
CA GLY A 543 -8.68 -23.26 -19.07
C GLY A 543 -9.99 -23.36 -19.87
N LEU A 544 -9.94 -23.47 -21.20
CA LEU A 544 -11.14 -23.82 -21.99
C LEU A 544 -11.17 -25.30 -22.37
N VAL A 545 -10.13 -25.78 -23.07
CA VAL A 545 -9.93 -27.19 -23.45
C VAL A 545 -8.48 -27.57 -23.12
N ALA A 546 -8.13 -27.51 -21.83
CA ALA A 546 -6.73 -27.45 -21.40
C ALA A 546 -6.50 -28.06 -20.01
N ASN A 547 -5.24 -28.37 -19.72
CA ASN A 547 -4.76 -28.64 -18.36
C ASN A 547 -3.97 -27.44 -17.88
N VAL A 548 -4.35 -26.85 -16.76
CA VAL A 548 -3.73 -25.62 -16.26
C VAL A 548 -3.37 -25.76 -14.79
N THR A 549 -2.19 -25.27 -14.43
CA THR A 549 -1.69 -25.25 -13.07
C THR A 549 -1.30 -23.82 -12.69
N GLY A 550 -1.78 -23.35 -11.54
CA GLY A 550 -1.32 -22.12 -10.88
C GLY A 550 -0.78 -22.45 -9.50
N GLY A 551 0.52 -22.26 -9.27
CA GLY A 551 1.17 -22.64 -8.02
C GLY A 551 2.00 -21.49 -7.46
N SER A 552 1.79 -21.13 -6.21
CA SER A 552 2.42 -19.91 -5.66
C SER A 552 2.62 -19.91 -4.15
N GLN A 553 3.70 -19.27 -3.71
CA GLN A 553 3.95 -18.94 -2.31
C GLN A 553 4.42 -17.49 -2.21
N SER A 554 3.72 -16.66 -1.46
CA SER A 554 4.09 -15.26 -1.25
C SER A 554 4.22 -14.92 0.23
N THR A 555 5.27 -14.16 0.54
CA THR A 555 5.44 -13.45 1.81
C THR A 555 5.70 -11.99 1.48
N THR A 556 4.73 -11.12 1.73
CA THR A 556 4.83 -9.69 1.42
C THR A 556 4.68 -8.87 2.69
N THR A 557 5.71 -8.10 3.02
CA THR A 557 5.70 -7.09 4.07
C THR A 557 5.68 -5.71 3.42
N THR A 558 4.78 -4.85 3.88
CA THR A 558 4.72 -3.45 3.45
C THR A 558 4.60 -2.56 4.67
N THR A 559 5.42 -1.52 4.74
CA THR A 559 5.44 -0.55 5.85
C THR A 559 5.44 0.86 5.29
N ALA A 560 4.53 1.71 5.75
CA ALA A 560 4.51 3.12 5.43
C ALA A 560 4.51 3.94 6.73
N GLY A 561 5.58 4.67 6.99
CA GLY A 561 5.77 5.48 8.20
C GLY A 561 5.84 4.66 9.49
N HIS A 562 6.30 5.32 10.55
CA HIS A 562 6.46 4.74 11.88
C HIS A 562 5.91 5.72 12.94
N ASP A 563 6.41 5.59 14.18
CA ASP A 563 6.05 6.43 15.31
C ASP A 563 6.24 7.92 15.02
N VAL A 564 5.39 8.74 15.64
CA VAL A 564 5.44 10.19 15.59
C VAL A 564 5.74 10.74 16.98
N GLN A 565 6.73 11.63 17.08
CA GLN A 565 7.04 12.36 18.30
C GLN A 565 6.94 13.88 18.06
N ALA A 566 6.04 14.53 18.78
CA ALA A 566 5.74 15.96 18.65
C ALA A 566 5.76 16.66 20.02
N ASN A 567 6.95 17.06 20.49
CA ASN A 567 7.09 17.77 21.76
C ASN A 567 7.17 19.30 21.55
N GLY A 568 6.24 20.04 22.15
CA GLY A 568 6.09 21.49 22.04
C GLY A 568 5.79 22.19 23.36
N ASP A 569 6.41 21.73 24.44
CA ASP A 569 6.18 22.24 25.80
C ASP A 569 6.36 23.76 25.91
N LYS A 570 5.45 24.43 26.62
CA LYS A 570 5.41 25.89 26.85
C LYS A 570 5.34 26.74 25.58
N GLY A 571 5.05 26.13 24.43
CA GLY A 571 4.88 26.81 23.14
C GLY A 571 3.46 27.35 22.91
N SER A 572 3.23 27.85 21.70
CA SER A 572 1.91 28.26 21.21
C SER A 572 1.67 27.66 19.83
N ALA A 573 0.58 26.91 19.62
CA ALA A 573 0.38 26.17 18.37
C ALA A 573 1.54 25.19 18.07
N SER A 574 2.12 24.56 19.09
CA SER A 574 3.34 23.74 18.99
C SER A 574 3.18 22.33 19.54
N GLY A 575 3.96 21.36 19.05
CA GLY A 575 3.89 19.98 19.55
C GLY A 575 2.59 19.28 19.19
N ASN A 576 1.92 19.65 18.09
CA ASN A 576 0.70 18.98 17.65
C ASN A 576 1.03 17.92 16.59
N ALA A 577 0.32 16.80 16.62
CA ALA A 577 0.46 15.74 15.65
C ALA A 577 -0.86 15.53 14.89
N ALA A 578 -0.78 15.34 13.59
CA ALA A 578 -1.90 14.91 12.77
C ALA A 578 -1.46 13.74 11.89
N GLN A 579 -2.16 12.61 11.95
CA GLN A 579 -1.85 11.42 11.15
C GLN A 579 -3.10 10.86 10.47
N VAL A 580 -2.94 10.35 9.25
CA VAL A 580 -3.98 9.59 8.54
C VAL A 580 -3.36 8.32 7.97
N PRO A 581 -3.10 7.29 8.82
CA PRO A 581 -2.55 6.03 8.36
C PRO A 581 -3.59 5.16 7.66
N VAL A 582 -3.23 4.55 6.52
CA VAL A 582 -4.09 3.64 5.75
C VAL A 582 -3.35 2.36 5.39
N ALA A 583 -3.86 1.19 5.77
CA ALA A 583 -3.37 -0.14 5.41
C ALA A 583 -4.49 -0.99 4.80
N LEU A 584 -4.44 -1.27 3.50
CA LEU A 584 -5.53 -1.94 2.75
C LEU A 584 -5.02 -2.93 1.69
N PRO A 585 -4.50 -4.10 2.09
CA PRO A 585 -4.21 -5.21 1.17
C PRO A 585 -5.43 -5.64 0.33
N THR A 586 -5.21 -5.84 -0.97
CA THR A 586 -6.18 -6.40 -1.93
C THR A 586 -5.59 -7.62 -2.63
N GLN A 587 -6.25 -8.76 -2.54
CA GLN A 587 -5.69 -10.04 -3.00
C GLN A 587 -6.71 -10.87 -3.81
N LEU A 588 -6.26 -11.45 -4.91
CA LEU A 588 -7.00 -12.44 -5.71
C LEU A 588 -6.07 -13.61 -6.02
N PHE A 589 -6.33 -14.85 -5.56
CA PHE A 589 -5.34 -15.91 -5.78
C PHE A 589 -5.86 -17.33 -5.62
N GLY A 590 -5.09 -18.31 -6.09
CA GLY A 590 -5.40 -19.73 -5.89
C GLY A 590 -6.76 -20.14 -6.43
N ASP A 591 -7.29 -19.40 -7.40
CA ASP A 591 -8.57 -19.67 -8.06
C ASP A 591 -8.37 -20.51 -9.31
N THR A 592 -9.35 -21.34 -9.64
CA THR A 592 -9.31 -22.14 -10.87
C THR A 592 -10.65 -22.13 -11.61
N ALA A 593 -10.60 -22.09 -12.94
CA ALA A 593 -11.78 -22.17 -13.77
C ALA A 593 -11.49 -22.89 -15.10
N THR A 594 -12.10 -24.07 -15.31
CA THR A 594 -12.00 -24.79 -16.58
C THR A 594 -13.34 -25.20 -17.19
N LEU A 595 -13.50 -25.05 -18.52
CA LEU A 595 -14.69 -25.56 -19.22
C LEU A 595 -14.57 -27.06 -19.54
N VAL A 596 -13.43 -27.49 -20.09
CA VAL A 596 -13.10 -28.89 -20.39
C VAL A 596 -11.62 -29.11 -20.10
N GLY A 597 -11.29 -30.10 -19.29
CA GLY A 597 -9.90 -30.41 -18.92
C GLY A 597 -9.70 -30.45 -17.42
N ASN A 598 -8.50 -30.10 -16.95
CA ASN A 598 -8.20 -30.10 -15.51
C ASN A 598 -7.56 -28.78 -15.09
N GLY A 599 -8.06 -28.18 -14.01
CA GLY A 599 -7.45 -27.03 -13.35
C GLY A 599 -6.89 -27.40 -11.98
N ASP A 600 -5.70 -26.93 -11.66
CA ASP A 600 -5.09 -27.10 -10.34
C ASP A 600 -4.49 -25.78 -9.85
N ALA A 601 -5.03 -25.22 -8.77
CA ALA A 601 -4.57 -23.97 -8.16
C ALA A 601 -4.11 -24.25 -6.72
N ILE A 602 -2.84 -24.01 -6.42
CA ILE A 602 -2.22 -24.25 -5.11
C ILE A 602 -1.48 -22.99 -4.67
N ALA A 603 -2.06 -22.24 -3.74
CA ALA A 603 -1.54 -20.94 -3.35
C ALA A 603 -1.39 -20.78 -1.83
N LYS A 604 -0.32 -20.08 -1.42
CA LYS A 604 -0.13 -19.67 -0.04
C LYS A 604 0.27 -18.19 0.02
N GLY A 605 -0.53 -17.37 0.70
CA GLY A 605 -0.25 -15.96 0.95
C GLY A 605 0.06 -15.68 2.42
N VAL A 606 1.05 -14.83 2.65
CA VAL A 606 1.26 -14.14 3.93
C VAL A 606 1.50 -12.67 3.63
N THR A 607 0.61 -11.80 4.09
CA THR A 607 0.71 -10.36 3.85
C THR A 607 0.67 -9.60 5.16
N SER A 608 1.72 -8.84 5.44
CA SER A 608 1.81 -7.90 6.56
C SER A 608 1.83 -6.49 6.01
N SER A 609 0.87 -5.66 6.40
CA SER A 609 0.72 -4.29 5.92
C SER A 609 0.58 -3.34 7.11
N THR A 610 1.55 -2.44 7.28
CA THR A 610 1.61 -1.52 8.42
C THR A 610 1.66 -0.07 7.93
N ALA A 611 0.78 0.78 8.41
CA ALA A 611 0.77 2.22 8.16
C ALA A 611 0.83 2.99 9.48
N GLY A 612 1.86 3.81 9.68
CA GLY A 612 2.03 4.61 10.89
C GLY A 612 2.38 3.80 12.13
N GLY A 613 2.35 4.47 13.28
CA GLY A 613 2.78 3.90 14.56
C GLY A 613 2.20 4.67 15.73
N ASP A 614 2.86 4.61 16.89
CA ASP A 614 2.43 5.32 18.09
C ASP A 614 2.65 6.83 17.94
N VAL A 615 1.75 7.64 18.52
CA VAL A 615 1.85 9.11 18.53
C VAL A 615 2.10 9.59 19.95
N ASP A 616 3.28 10.16 20.20
CA ASP A 616 3.65 10.81 21.46
C ASP A 616 3.73 12.33 21.27
N ALA A 617 2.76 13.05 21.81
CA ALA A 617 2.70 14.50 21.77
C ALA A 617 2.77 15.12 23.17
N SER A 618 3.41 16.27 23.33
CA SER A 618 3.42 17.00 24.60
C SER A 618 3.23 18.48 24.41
N GLY A 619 2.34 19.06 25.22
CA GLY A 619 2.00 20.47 25.17
C GLY A 619 2.00 21.16 26.52
N LYS A 620 2.80 20.70 27.48
CA LYS A 620 2.72 21.12 28.87
C LYS A 620 2.98 22.62 29.02
N GLY A 621 2.10 23.34 29.69
CA GLY A 621 2.23 24.77 29.94
C GLY A 621 2.09 25.66 28.70
N GLY A 622 1.63 25.12 27.56
CA GLY A 622 1.48 25.84 26.30
C GLY A 622 0.04 26.27 25.96
N SER A 623 -0.16 26.85 24.78
CA SER A 623 -1.46 27.26 24.25
C SER A 623 -1.70 26.68 22.86
N ILE A 624 -2.69 25.82 22.67
CA ILE A 624 -2.88 25.04 21.42
C ILE A 624 -1.66 24.12 21.21
N THR A 625 -1.38 23.22 22.16
CA THR A 625 -0.14 22.43 22.18
C THR A 625 -0.39 20.97 22.52
N GLY A 626 0.38 20.03 21.99
CA GLY A 626 0.21 18.61 22.35
C GLY A 626 -1.11 18.01 21.86
N ASN A 627 -1.81 18.57 20.87
CA ASN A 627 -3.06 17.97 20.39
C ASN A 627 -2.77 16.92 19.32
N ILE A 628 -3.53 15.83 19.32
CA ILE A 628 -3.43 14.74 18.36
C ILE A 628 -4.73 14.66 17.55
N ALA A 629 -4.61 14.54 16.23
CA ALA A 629 -5.70 14.20 15.32
C ALA A 629 -5.30 12.98 14.47
N ASP A 630 -5.94 11.84 14.68
CA ASP A 630 -5.55 10.57 14.07
C ASP A 630 -6.75 9.90 13.36
N VAL A 631 -6.55 9.38 12.15
CA VAL A 631 -7.61 8.72 11.36
C VAL A 631 -7.06 7.42 10.76
N PRO A 632 -6.83 6.38 11.60
CA PRO A 632 -6.30 5.11 11.14
C PRO A 632 -7.36 4.29 10.40
N VAL A 633 -6.99 3.71 9.26
CA VAL A 633 -7.83 2.79 8.48
C VAL A 633 -7.04 1.53 8.17
N ALA A 634 -7.42 0.40 8.74
CA ALA A 634 -6.80 -0.91 8.47
C ALA A 634 -7.87 -1.86 7.91
N GLY A 635 -7.57 -2.69 6.93
CA GLY A 635 -8.58 -3.61 6.40
C GLY A 635 -8.02 -4.56 5.37
N ALA A 636 -8.89 -5.40 4.80
CA ALA A 636 -8.51 -6.31 3.73
C ALA A 636 -9.65 -6.58 2.74
N ILE A 637 -9.30 -6.74 1.47
CA ILE A 637 -10.19 -7.20 0.40
C ILE A 637 -9.60 -8.46 -0.22
N GLN A 638 -10.32 -9.57 -0.18
CA GLN A 638 -9.77 -10.87 -0.56
C GLN A 638 -10.74 -11.68 -1.42
N GLY A 639 -10.22 -12.37 -2.43
CA GLY A 639 -10.90 -13.42 -3.16
C GLY A 639 -9.94 -14.56 -3.42
N PHE A 640 -10.22 -15.80 -3.00
CA PHE A 640 -9.31 -16.90 -3.30
C PHE A 640 -9.91 -18.28 -3.09
N GLY A 641 -9.24 -19.29 -3.65
CA GLY A 641 -9.55 -20.70 -3.43
C GLY A 641 -10.83 -21.17 -4.12
N ALA A 642 -11.34 -20.42 -5.09
CA ALA A 642 -12.54 -20.78 -5.82
C ALA A 642 -12.26 -21.83 -6.92
N ALA A 643 -13.20 -22.74 -7.16
CA ALA A 643 -13.13 -23.75 -8.21
C ALA A 643 -14.37 -23.75 -9.11
N ILE A 644 -14.18 -23.49 -10.42
CA ILE A 644 -15.28 -23.39 -11.40
C ILE A 644 -15.12 -24.42 -12.52
N ALA A 645 -15.76 -25.59 -12.40
CA ALA A 645 -15.63 -26.69 -13.35
C ALA A 645 -16.85 -26.86 -14.29
N GLY A 646 -16.61 -26.80 -15.60
CA GLY A 646 -17.58 -27.12 -16.64
C GLY A 646 -17.81 -28.63 -16.76
N ALA A 647 -17.05 -29.30 -17.64
CA ALA A 647 -17.00 -30.74 -17.87
C ALA A 647 -15.55 -31.26 -17.69
N GLY A 648 -14.93 -30.85 -16.58
CA GLY A 648 -13.54 -31.11 -16.21
C GLY A 648 -13.37 -31.44 -14.73
N VAL A 649 -12.12 -31.44 -14.25
CA VAL A 649 -11.77 -31.59 -12.83
C VAL A 649 -10.96 -30.38 -12.37
N ASP A 650 -11.50 -29.60 -11.45
CA ASP A 650 -10.84 -28.43 -10.90
C ASP A 650 -10.58 -28.60 -9.41
N ASN A 651 -9.35 -28.31 -8.99
CA ASN A 651 -8.93 -28.30 -7.60
C ASN A 651 -8.33 -26.93 -7.26
N ALA A 652 -8.85 -26.29 -6.22
CA ALA A 652 -8.30 -25.07 -5.63
C ALA A 652 -7.92 -25.35 -4.17
N THR A 653 -6.67 -25.10 -3.80
CA THR A 653 -6.17 -25.18 -2.42
C THR A 653 -5.43 -23.90 -2.09
N ALA A 654 -5.99 -23.10 -1.19
CA ALA A 654 -5.47 -21.80 -0.84
C ALA A 654 -5.34 -21.63 0.68
N THR A 655 -4.25 -21.02 1.13
CA THR A 655 -4.08 -20.60 2.53
C THR A 655 -3.62 -19.16 2.59
N ASN A 656 -4.27 -18.34 3.41
CA ASN A 656 -3.91 -16.93 3.59
C ASN A 656 -3.71 -16.55 5.05
N LEU A 657 -2.75 -15.65 5.27
CA LEU A 657 -2.61 -14.91 6.51
C LEU A 657 -2.41 -13.43 6.15
N THR A 658 -3.39 -12.60 6.49
CA THR A 658 -3.32 -11.15 6.31
C THR A 658 -3.28 -10.47 7.67
N SER A 659 -2.31 -9.59 7.85
CA SER A 659 -2.18 -8.70 9.01
C SER A 659 -2.17 -7.27 8.50
N SER A 660 -3.18 -6.48 8.84
CA SER A 660 -3.26 -5.07 8.48
C SER A 660 -3.27 -4.19 9.72
N MET A 661 -2.33 -3.25 9.83
CA MET A 661 -2.17 -2.39 11.00
C MET A 661 -2.10 -0.94 10.56
N ALA A 662 -2.97 -0.08 11.09
CA ALA A 662 -2.96 1.35 10.83
C ALA A 662 -2.97 2.12 12.15
N GLY A 663 -2.00 3.00 12.33
CA GLY A 663 -1.83 3.80 13.54
C GLY A 663 -1.43 2.97 14.77
N GLY A 664 -1.38 3.64 15.91
CA GLY A 664 -0.93 3.07 17.17
C GLY A 664 -1.66 3.69 18.36
N SER A 665 -0.95 3.75 19.49
CA SER A 665 -1.44 4.36 20.72
C SER A 665 -1.19 5.86 20.68
N ASP A 666 -2.18 6.64 21.13
CA ASP A 666 -2.08 8.09 21.25
C ASP A 666 -1.76 8.46 22.70
N THR A 667 -0.57 9.01 22.94
CA THR A 667 -0.17 9.53 24.25
C THR A 667 0.03 11.03 24.18
N THR A 668 -0.68 11.76 25.04
CA THR A 668 -0.43 13.20 25.17
C THR A 668 -0.72 13.78 26.55
N SER A 669 -0.08 14.90 26.89
CA SER A 669 -0.30 15.60 28.15
C SER A 669 -0.68 17.07 27.95
N GLY A 670 -1.81 17.46 28.52
CA GLY A 670 -2.33 18.83 28.54
C GLY A 670 -2.04 19.59 29.83
N THR A 671 -1.13 19.08 30.67
CA THR A 671 -0.83 19.69 31.98
C THR A 671 -0.49 21.18 31.85
N ALA A 672 -1.21 22.03 32.59
CA ALA A 672 -1.08 23.47 32.66
C ALA A 672 -1.25 24.23 31.32
N GLY A 673 -1.80 23.59 30.29
CA GLY A 673 -2.02 24.21 28.96
C GLY A 673 -3.42 24.80 28.77
N SER A 674 -3.58 25.74 27.81
CA SER A 674 -4.90 26.36 27.53
C SER A 674 -5.79 25.49 26.64
N VAL A 675 -5.26 25.02 25.52
CA VAL A 675 -5.93 24.06 24.61
C VAL A 675 -4.88 23.01 24.34
N ALA A 676 -4.79 21.97 25.16
CA ALA A 676 -3.62 21.10 25.13
C ALA A 676 -3.92 19.66 25.51
N GLY A 677 -3.19 18.72 24.92
CA GLY A 677 -3.38 17.30 25.19
C GLY A 677 -4.77 16.80 24.83
N ASN A 678 -5.38 17.31 23.76
CA ASN A 678 -6.66 16.77 23.29
C ASN A 678 -6.43 15.79 22.14
N VAL A 679 -7.27 14.77 22.05
CA VAL A 679 -7.19 13.72 21.02
C VAL A 679 -8.51 13.65 20.25
N ALA A 680 -8.42 13.62 18.92
CA ALA A 680 -9.55 13.32 18.03
C ALA A 680 -9.16 12.14 17.13
N GLN A 681 -9.87 11.02 17.24
CA GLN A 681 -9.52 9.78 16.55
C GLN A 681 -10.71 9.19 15.75
N VAL A 682 -10.47 8.68 14.54
CA VAL A 682 -11.48 7.93 13.77
C VAL A 682 -10.89 6.63 13.23
N PRO A 683 -10.78 5.58 14.07
CA PRO A 683 -10.28 4.27 13.65
C PRO A 683 -11.32 3.47 12.84
N LEU A 684 -10.93 2.91 11.69
CA LEU A 684 -11.81 2.13 10.82
C LEU A 684 -11.17 0.79 10.43
N ALA A 685 -11.89 -0.32 10.62
CA ALA A 685 -11.44 -1.69 10.37
C ALA A 685 -12.37 -2.52 9.45
N PRO A 686 -12.47 -2.25 8.13
CA PRO A 686 -13.30 -3.04 7.21
C PRO A 686 -12.61 -4.27 6.60
N VAL A 687 -13.32 -5.41 6.55
CA VAL A 687 -12.89 -6.66 5.90
C VAL A 687 -13.95 -7.12 4.89
N VAL A 688 -13.51 -7.54 3.70
CA VAL A 688 -14.38 -8.11 2.66
C VAL A 688 -13.73 -9.34 2.02
N GLY A 689 -14.47 -10.45 1.91
CA GLY A 689 -13.96 -11.73 1.41
C GLY A 689 -14.93 -12.51 0.50
N VAL A 690 -14.40 -13.23 -0.49
CA VAL A 690 -15.11 -14.30 -1.23
C VAL A 690 -14.18 -15.51 -1.37
N LEU A 691 -14.44 -16.57 -0.63
CA LEU A 691 -13.39 -17.53 -0.27
C LEU A 691 -13.84 -18.98 -0.42
N GLY A 692 -13.06 -19.80 -1.12
CA GLY A 692 -13.23 -21.25 -1.08
C GLY A 692 -14.53 -21.77 -1.71
N ASP A 693 -15.14 -21.03 -2.64
CA ASP A 693 -16.41 -21.42 -3.26
C ASP A 693 -16.20 -22.39 -4.44
N THR A 694 -17.12 -23.33 -4.62
CA THR A 694 -17.09 -24.27 -5.75
C THR A 694 -18.37 -24.18 -6.58
N VAL A 695 -18.22 -24.03 -7.90
CA VAL A 695 -19.34 -24.03 -8.85
C VAL A 695 -19.08 -25.04 -9.97
N THR A 696 -20.03 -25.94 -10.23
CA THR A 696 -19.91 -26.92 -11.33
C THR A 696 -21.15 -27.03 -12.21
N ALA A 697 -20.93 -27.35 -13.49
CA ALA A 697 -22.02 -27.61 -14.44
C ALA A 697 -22.25 -29.11 -14.68
N ALA A 698 -21.19 -29.85 -15.02
CA ALA A 698 -21.20 -31.30 -15.25
C ALA A 698 -19.91 -32.01 -14.78
N GLY A 699 -18.96 -31.26 -14.19
CA GLY A 699 -17.62 -31.70 -13.84
C GLY A 699 -17.46 -32.04 -12.36
N VAL A 700 -16.21 -31.99 -11.89
CA VAL A 700 -15.84 -32.15 -10.47
C VAL A 700 -15.06 -30.90 -10.06
N GLY A 701 -15.54 -30.19 -9.05
CA GLY A 701 -14.87 -29.06 -8.44
C GLY A 701 -14.57 -29.37 -6.98
N ASN A 702 -13.36 -29.06 -6.54
CA ASN A 702 -12.94 -29.17 -5.15
C ASN A 702 -12.23 -27.88 -4.73
N SER A 703 -12.77 -27.18 -3.73
CA SER A 703 -12.10 -26.05 -3.07
C SER A 703 -11.68 -26.40 -1.65
N ALA A 704 -10.51 -25.93 -1.23
CA ALA A 704 -9.98 -26.00 0.12
C ALA A 704 -9.34 -24.65 0.48
N ALA A 705 -9.97 -23.86 1.36
CA ALA A 705 -9.50 -22.55 1.77
C ALA A 705 -9.25 -22.48 3.29
N ASP A 706 -8.13 -21.90 3.70
CA ASP A 706 -7.84 -21.55 5.10
C ASP A 706 -7.43 -20.06 5.15
N ASN A 707 -8.21 -19.24 5.85
CA ASN A 707 -8.01 -17.80 5.93
C ASN A 707 -7.79 -17.33 7.37
N LYS A 708 -6.85 -16.40 7.55
CA LYS A 708 -6.66 -15.67 8.80
C LYS A 708 -6.46 -14.20 8.52
N VAL A 709 -7.28 -13.36 9.14
CA VAL A 709 -7.21 -11.90 9.01
C VAL A 709 -7.10 -11.29 10.40
N PHE A 710 -6.06 -10.47 10.61
CA PHE A 710 -5.83 -9.70 11.82
C PHE A 710 -5.70 -8.22 11.43
N ASP A 711 -6.76 -7.46 11.64
CA ASP A 711 -6.79 -6.06 11.24
C ASP A 711 -6.89 -5.19 12.49
N THR A 712 -6.06 -4.14 12.60
CA THR A 712 -6.06 -3.24 13.76
C THR A 712 -5.91 -1.80 13.30
N ALA A 713 -6.95 -1.00 13.49
CA ALA A 713 -6.94 0.44 13.27
C ALA A 713 -6.92 1.16 14.62
N GLY A 714 -5.84 1.85 14.95
CA GLY A 714 -5.65 2.57 16.22
C GLY A 714 -5.58 1.65 17.44
N LYS A 715 -5.09 2.18 18.56
CA LYS A 715 -5.03 1.48 19.85
C LYS A 715 -5.49 2.38 21.00
N ASP A 716 -4.76 2.37 22.11
CA ASP A 716 -5.13 3.03 23.35
C ASP A 716 -4.90 4.53 23.27
N VAL A 717 -5.76 5.29 23.95
CA VAL A 717 -5.62 6.74 24.13
C VAL A 717 -5.32 7.02 25.60
N VAL A 718 -4.18 7.68 25.85
CA VAL A 718 -3.76 8.09 27.20
C VAL A 718 -3.54 9.59 27.23
N THR A 719 -4.31 10.30 28.07
CA THR A 719 -4.09 11.73 28.25
C THR A 719 -4.39 12.28 29.65
N ASP A 720 -4.00 13.53 29.90
CA ASP A 720 -4.28 14.26 31.12
C ASP A 720 -4.54 15.75 30.84
N GLY A 721 -5.32 16.37 31.73
CA GLY A 721 -5.71 17.77 31.68
C GLY A 721 -5.44 18.50 32.99
N LEU A 722 -4.37 18.17 33.71
CA LEU A 722 -4.06 18.78 35.01
C LEU A 722 -3.85 20.30 34.88
N ALA A 723 -4.70 21.11 35.52
CA ALA A 723 -4.66 22.56 35.56
C ALA A 723 -4.70 23.24 34.18
N GLY A 724 -5.26 22.58 33.16
CA GLY A 724 -5.45 23.16 31.83
C GLY A 724 -6.88 23.68 31.59
N ALA A 725 -7.05 24.59 30.62
CA ALA A 725 -8.36 25.17 30.36
C ALA A 725 -9.27 24.24 29.53
N ILE A 726 -8.85 23.85 28.32
CA ILE A 726 -9.48 22.83 27.47
C ILE A 726 -8.41 21.75 27.23
N SER A 727 -8.35 20.73 28.09
CA SER A 727 -7.22 19.79 28.06
C SER A 727 -7.55 18.35 28.42
N GLY A 728 -6.80 17.40 27.88
CA GLY A 728 -7.03 15.98 28.14
C GLY A 728 -8.36 15.46 27.60
N ASN A 729 -9.01 16.15 26.66
CA ASN A 729 -10.30 15.71 26.13
C ASN A 729 -10.10 14.74 24.96
N VAL A 730 -10.98 13.75 24.83
CA VAL A 730 -10.93 12.72 23.79
C VAL A 730 -12.25 12.67 23.02
N ALA A 731 -12.17 12.65 21.70
CA ALA A 731 -13.30 12.35 20.82
C ALA A 731 -12.91 11.19 19.89
N LYS A 732 -13.64 10.07 19.91
CA LYS A 732 -13.32 8.91 19.06
C LYS A 732 -14.51 8.25 18.37
N VAL A 733 -14.34 7.79 17.13
CA VAL A 733 -15.38 7.06 16.38
C VAL A 733 -14.79 5.77 15.80
N PRO A 734 -14.53 4.75 16.64
CA PRO A 734 -14.02 3.46 16.15
C PRO A 734 -15.12 2.66 15.46
N ALA A 735 -14.82 2.06 14.30
CA ALA A 735 -15.74 1.18 13.60
C ALA A 735 -15.03 -0.06 13.01
N ALA A 736 -15.54 -1.25 13.26
CA ALA A 736 -15.07 -2.51 12.69
C ALA A 736 -16.21 -3.20 11.93
N ALA A 737 -15.95 -3.73 10.74
CA ALA A 737 -16.98 -4.37 9.92
C ALA A 737 -16.44 -5.51 9.06
N THR A 738 -17.20 -6.60 8.96
CA THR A 738 -16.87 -7.75 8.09
C THR A 738 -17.99 -8.05 7.10
N ALA A 739 -17.64 -8.34 5.84
CA ALA A 739 -18.56 -8.81 4.81
C ALA A 739 -17.97 -9.96 3.99
N ASP A 740 -18.40 -11.21 4.25
CA ASP A 740 -17.78 -12.40 3.65
C ASP A 740 -18.76 -13.34 2.96
N VAL A 741 -18.29 -13.97 1.87
CA VAL A 741 -18.85 -15.18 1.27
C VAL A 741 -17.82 -16.31 1.41
N LEU A 742 -18.21 -17.49 1.91
CA LEU A 742 -17.25 -18.55 2.25
C LEU A 742 -17.82 -19.96 2.09
N GLY A 743 -17.14 -20.80 1.32
CA GLY A 743 -17.33 -22.25 1.33
C GLY A 743 -18.63 -22.71 0.68
N ASP A 744 -19.18 -21.92 -0.25
CA ASP A 744 -20.42 -22.27 -0.94
C ASP A 744 -20.18 -23.32 -2.02
N ALA A 745 -21.11 -24.25 -2.21
CA ALA A 745 -21.01 -25.33 -3.19
C ALA A 745 -22.25 -25.42 -4.08
N VAL A 746 -22.10 -25.11 -5.37
CA VAL A 746 -23.23 -25.08 -6.32
C VAL A 746 -22.97 -26.02 -7.50
N THR A 747 -23.95 -26.85 -7.85
CA THR A 747 -23.86 -27.71 -9.04
C THR A 747 -25.17 -27.82 -9.81
N ALA A 748 -25.08 -27.73 -11.14
CA ALA A 748 -26.16 -28.09 -12.08
C ALA A 748 -26.06 -29.54 -12.60
N GLY A 749 -25.04 -30.26 -12.16
CA GLY A 749 -24.66 -31.61 -12.58
C GLY A 749 -23.20 -31.88 -12.23
N GLY A 750 -22.87 -33.13 -11.87
CA GLY A 750 -21.51 -33.47 -11.41
C GLY A 750 -21.33 -33.35 -9.90
N ILE A 751 -20.15 -32.90 -9.44
CA ILE A 751 -19.75 -32.83 -8.03
C ILE A 751 -19.15 -31.46 -7.71
N ALA A 752 -19.66 -30.76 -6.70
CA ALA A 752 -19.07 -29.55 -6.12
C ALA A 752 -18.74 -29.81 -4.64
N ASN A 753 -17.47 -29.72 -4.26
CA ASN A 753 -17.03 -29.90 -2.87
C ASN A 753 -16.31 -28.62 -2.39
N ALA A 754 -16.76 -28.04 -1.27
CA ALA A 754 -16.09 -26.89 -0.65
C ALA A 754 -15.67 -27.17 0.79
N LEU A 755 -14.38 -27.00 1.10
CA LEU A 755 -13.83 -27.06 2.45
C LEU A 755 -13.28 -25.70 2.81
N ALA A 756 -13.79 -25.07 3.87
CA ALA A 756 -13.41 -23.70 4.19
C ALA A 756 -13.18 -23.49 5.69
N HIS A 757 -12.08 -22.83 6.02
CA HIS A 757 -11.73 -22.40 7.38
C HIS A 757 -11.42 -20.90 7.36
N SER A 758 -12.02 -20.12 8.26
CA SER A 758 -11.73 -18.69 8.37
C SER A 758 -11.66 -18.22 9.82
N TYR A 759 -10.70 -17.34 10.12
CA TYR A 759 -10.57 -16.57 11.36
C TYR A 759 -10.38 -15.10 11.00
N THR A 760 -11.36 -14.26 11.30
CA THR A 760 -11.36 -12.84 10.95
C THR A 760 -11.50 -12.00 12.21
N ASP A 761 -10.52 -11.14 12.51
CA ASP A 761 -10.42 -10.37 13.77
C ASP A 761 -10.12 -8.88 13.52
N PRO A 762 -11.04 -8.11 12.92
CA PRO A 762 -10.88 -6.67 12.79
C PRO A 762 -11.17 -5.96 14.12
N SER A 763 -10.21 -5.13 14.52
CA SER A 763 -10.27 -4.29 15.71
C SER A 763 -10.07 -2.82 15.37
N ALA A 764 -10.93 -1.96 15.93
CA ALA A 764 -10.88 -0.51 15.74
C ALA A 764 -10.84 0.21 17.10
N GLY A 765 -9.76 0.95 17.35
CA GLY A 765 -9.50 1.67 18.59
C GLY A 765 -9.14 0.75 19.76
N GLY A 766 -8.97 1.36 20.94
CA GLY A 766 -8.67 0.63 22.16
C GLY A 766 -9.22 1.31 23.41
N ASP A 767 -8.53 1.08 24.52
CA ASP A 767 -8.89 1.65 25.81
C ASP A 767 -8.67 3.17 25.82
N THR A 768 -9.42 3.88 26.64
CA THR A 768 -9.26 5.33 26.80
C THR A 768 -9.13 5.69 28.25
N THR A 769 -7.99 6.28 28.60
CA THR A 769 -7.70 6.78 29.94
C THR A 769 -7.45 8.27 29.88
N THR A 770 -8.26 9.04 30.63
CA THR A 770 -8.00 10.47 30.80
C THR A 770 -8.29 10.96 32.21
N THR A 771 -7.61 12.03 32.62
CA THR A 771 -7.84 12.68 33.91
C THR A 771 -7.95 14.18 33.75
N GLY A 772 -8.95 14.80 34.38
CA GLY A 772 -9.16 16.23 34.43
C GLY A 772 -9.07 16.72 35.87
N LYS A 773 -8.09 17.56 36.19
CA LYS A 773 -7.92 18.09 37.55
C LYS A 773 -7.67 19.59 37.51
N LEU A 774 -8.40 20.41 38.27
CA LEU A 774 -8.22 21.87 38.35
C LEU A 774 -8.40 22.63 37.01
N GLY A 775 -9.05 22.01 36.02
CA GLY A 775 -9.24 22.57 34.68
C GLY A 775 -10.67 23.05 34.39
N SER A 776 -10.87 23.86 33.35
CA SER A 776 -12.22 24.36 33.00
C SER A 776 -13.04 23.30 32.27
N VAL A 777 -12.51 22.75 31.19
CA VAL A 777 -13.08 21.67 30.37
C VAL A 777 -11.98 20.62 30.20
N ALA A 778 -11.88 19.69 31.14
CA ALA A 778 -10.72 18.81 31.22
C ALA A 778 -11.06 17.33 31.45
N GLY A 779 -10.40 16.44 30.71
CA GLY A 779 -10.57 15.00 30.88
C GLY A 779 -11.95 14.49 30.45
N ASN A 780 -12.60 15.08 29.46
CA ASN A 780 -13.91 14.60 28.99
C ASN A 780 -13.75 13.66 27.78
N VAL A 781 -14.64 12.69 27.64
CA VAL A 781 -14.63 11.70 26.54
C VAL A 781 -15.97 11.71 25.81
N ALA A 782 -15.93 11.70 24.48
CA ALA A 782 -17.09 11.47 23.61
C ALA A 782 -16.75 10.37 22.61
N GLN A 783 -17.59 9.32 22.51
CA GLN A 783 -17.29 8.19 21.63
C GLN A 783 -18.49 7.52 20.96
N VAL A 784 -18.31 7.02 19.75
CA VAL A 784 -19.33 6.27 19.00
C VAL A 784 -18.69 5.00 18.42
N PRO A 785 -18.50 3.94 19.24
CA PRO A 785 -18.00 2.66 18.75
C PRO A 785 -19.08 1.92 17.94
N ALA A 786 -18.70 1.30 16.81
CA ALA A 786 -19.60 0.53 15.96
C ALA A 786 -18.99 -0.78 15.45
N ALA A 787 -19.70 -1.91 15.62
CA ALA A 787 -19.30 -3.21 15.07
C ALA A 787 -20.41 -3.75 14.15
N ALA A 788 -20.04 -4.25 12.96
CA ALA A 788 -21.00 -4.76 11.99
C ALA A 788 -20.56 -6.07 11.31
N ASN A 789 -21.50 -6.96 11.01
CA ASN A 789 -21.22 -8.22 10.33
C ASN A 789 -22.30 -8.54 9.27
N ALA A 790 -21.87 -8.96 8.08
CA ALA A 790 -22.74 -9.38 6.99
C ALA A 790 -22.16 -10.61 6.26
N GLN A 791 -22.77 -11.79 6.36
CA GLN A 791 -22.12 -13.02 5.85
C GLN A 791 -23.07 -13.96 5.11
N VAL A 792 -22.55 -14.64 4.09
CA VAL A 792 -23.16 -15.78 3.38
C VAL A 792 -22.18 -16.93 3.41
N LEU A 793 -22.42 -17.99 4.20
CA LEU A 793 -21.41 -19.03 4.40
C LEU A 793 -22.03 -20.42 4.26
N SER A 794 -21.26 -21.34 3.67
CA SER A 794 -21.52 -22.77 3.68
C SER A 794 -22.86 -23.20 3.08
N ASP A 795 -23.34 -22.51 2.05
CA ASP A 795 -24.58 -22.88 1.37
C ASP A 795 -24.30 -23.95 0.29
N SER A 796 -25.13 -24.99 0.21
CA SER A 796 -25.06 -25.98 -0.88
C SER A 796 -26.31 -26.03 -1.76
N VAL A 797 -26.09 -26.07 -3.07
CA VAL A 797 -27.16 -26.17 -4.07
C VAL A 797 -26.86 -27.28 -5.08
N GLY A 798 -27.58 -28.39 -4.97
CA GLY A 798 -27.47 -29.55 -5.84
C GLY A 798 -28.64 -29.70 -6.81
N ALA A 799 -28.55 -29.14 -8.01
CA ALA A 799 -29.50 -29.35 -9.08
C ALA A 799 -29.01 -30.49 -9.98
N LEU A 800 -29.62 -31.68 -9.90
CA LEU A 800 -29.23 -32.89 -10.65
C LEU A 800 -27.78 -33.41 -10.43
N GLY A 801 -26.96 -32.72 -9.62
CA GLY A 801 -25.61 -33.11 -9.20
C GLY A 801 -25.48 -33.29 -7.67
N ASN A 802 -24.25 -33.41 -7.17
CA ASN A 802 -23.93 -33.51 -5.75
C ASN A 802 -23.13 -32.27 -5.29
N ALA A 803 -23.71 -31.47 -4.40
CA ALA A 803 -23.03 -30.38 -3.71
C ALA A 803 -22.76 -30.78 -2.26
N ALA A 804 -21.53 -30.56 -1.78
CA ALA A 804 -21.14 -30.80 -0.41
C ALA A 804 -20.21 -29.71 0.11
N ASN A 805 -20.38 -29.28 1.36
CA ASN A 805 -19.39 -28.43 2.03
C ASN A 805 -19.10 -28.85 3.48
N ASP A 806 -17.95 -28.38 3.99
CA ASP A 806 -17.54 -28.46 5.39
C ASP A 806 -16.86 -27.13 5.78
N THR A 807 -17.57 -26.27 6.54
CA THR A 807 -17.11 -24.91 6.83
C THR A 807 -16.93 -24.66 8.32
N THR A 808 -15.81 -24.06 8.71
CA THR A 808 -15.66 -23.50 10.07
C THR A 808 -15.23 -22.05 10.00
N ALA A 809 -16.00 -21.15 10.61
CA ALA A 809 -15.71 -19.73 10.60
C ALA A 809 -15.75 -19.14 12.01
N TRP A 810 -14.78 -18.28 12.32
CA TRP A 810 -14.82 -17.39 13.47
C TRP A 810 -14.63 -15.95 12.99
N THR A 811 -15.52 -15.05 13.42
CA THR A 811 -15.46 -13.63 13.12
C THR A 811 -15.58 -12.83 14.41
N GLY A 812 -14.65 -11.91 14.66
CA GLY A 812 -14.62 -11.02 15.81
C GLY A 812 -14.51 -9.57 15.37
N ASN A 813 -15.62 -8.83 15.37
CA ASN A 813 -15.61 -7.39 15.09
C ASN A 813 -15.54 -6.63 16.42
N PHE A 814 -14.42 -5.96 16.70
CA PHE A 814 -14.20 -5.23 17.95
C PHE A 814 -14.05 -3.72 17.70
N ALA A 815 -14.91 -2.91 18.31
CA ALA A 815 -14.87 -1.46 18.17
C ALA A 815 -14.84 -0.76 19.53
N GLY A 816 -13.77 -0.02 19.81
CA GLY A 816 -13.54 0.63 21.08
C GLY A 816 -13.06 -0.32 22.18
N GLY A 817 -13.10 0.16 23.42
CA GLY A 817 -12.60 -0.57 24.58
C GLY A 817 -13.09 0.05 25.88
N ASN A 818 -12.41 -0.27 26.98
CA ASN A 818 -12.74 0.27 28.29
C ASN A 818 -12.44 1.77 28.34
N THR A 819 -13.26 2.51 29.08
CA THR A 819 -13.11 3.95 29.22
C THR A 819 -13.00 4.33 30.68
N HIS A 820 -11.87 4.91 31.07
CA HIS A 820 -11.65 5.47 32.38
C HIS A 820 -11.46 6.98 32.28
N THR A 821 -12.33 7.72 32.97
CA THR A 821 -12.12 9.15 33.14
C THR A 821 -12.37 9.62 34.58
N SER A 822 -11.56 10.58 35.03
CA SER A 822 -11.72 11.19 36.35
C SER A 822 -11.69 12.71 36.28
N GLY A 823 -12.49 13.35 37.11
CA GLY A 823 -12.67 14.78 37.20
C GLY A 823 -12.51 15.27 38.64
N MET A 824 -11.65 16.26 38.88
CA MET A 824 -11.48 16.85 40.20
C MET A 824 -11.31 18.37 40.15
N PHE A 825 -12.11 19.11 40.93
CA PHE A 825 -12.06 20.58 41.04
C PHE A 825 -12.25 21.35 39.72
N GLY A 826 -12.86 20.73 38.70
CA GLY A 826 -13.08 21.34 37.38
C GLY A 826 -14.49 21.89 37.16
N ALA A 827 -14.67 22.75 36.15
CA ALA A 827 -16.00 23.23 35.77
C ALA A 827 -16.79 22.16 34.99
N ILE A 828 -16.19 21.60 33.94
CA ILE A 828 -16.67 20.44 33.18
C ILE A 828 -15.51 19.45 33.11
N SER A 829 -15.52 18.40 33.94
CA SER A 829 -14.38 17.48 34.00
C SER A 829 -14.73 16.04 34.27
N GLY A 830 -14.04 15.11 33.61
CA GLY A 830 -14.23 13.69 33.86
C GLY A 830 -15.56 13.13 33.37
N ASN A 831 -16.21 13.77 32.39
CA ASN A 831 -17.51 13.31 31.87
C ASN A 831 -17.34 12.39 30.66
N LEU A 832 -18.30 11.49 30.43
CA LEU A 832 -18.35 10.56 29.30
C LEU A 832 -19.72 10.64 28.59
N ALA A 833 -19.69 10.74 27.26
CA ALA A 833 -20.84 10.50 26.40
C ALA A 833 -20.52 9.41 25.38
N GLN A 834 -21.37 8.38 25.27
CA GLN A 834 -21.13 7.29 24.33
C GLN A 834 -22.39 6.76 23.66
N ALA A 835 -22.24 6.29 22.41
CA ALA A 835 -23.29 5.59 21.67
C ALA A 835 -22.72 4.33 20.99
N PRO A 836 -22.60 3.20 21.71
CA PRO A 836 -22.17 1.93 21.12
C PRO A 836 -23.21 1.31 20.19
N LEU A 837 -22.79 0.81 19.03
CA LEU A 837 -23.66 0.28 17.97
C LEU A 837 -23.21 -1.11 17.51
N VAL A 838 -24.12 -2.08 17.44
CA VAL A 838 -23.88 -3.42 16.87
C VAL A 838 -24.91 -3.77 15.80
N GLY A 839 -24.47 -4.39 14.71
CA GLY A 839 -25.36 -4.92 13.67
C GLY A 839 -24.87 -6.26 13.10
N ASN A 840 -25.75 -7.25 13.01
CA ASN A 840 -25.45 -8.57 12.44
C ASN A 840 -26.52 -8.99 11.42
N ALA A 841 -26.09 -9.48 10.26
CA ALA A 841 -26.96 -10.03 9.22
C ALA A 841 -26.30 -11.27 8.57
N GLN A 842 -26.93 -12.44 8.66
CA GLN A 842 -26.31 -13.69 8.20
C GLN A 842 -27.28 -14.60 7.44
N VAL A 843 -26.79 -15.22 6.38
CA VAL A 843 -27.40 -16.38 5.68
C VAL A 843 -26.37 -17.50 5.74
N LEU A 844 -26.68 -18.62 6.40
CA LEU A 844 -25.65 -19.63 6.69
C LEU A 844 -26.18 -21.05 6.52
N ASP A 845 -25.36 -21.94 5.98
CA ASP A 845 -25.52 -23.38 6.10
C ASP A 845 -26.83 -23.93 5.49
N ASP A 846 -27.31 -23.33 4.39
CA ASP A 846 -28.57 -23.71 3.75
C ASP A 846 -28.35 -24.76 2.63
N ALA A 847 -29.10 -25.87 2.71
CA ALA A 847 -29.03 -26.99 1.79
C ALA A 847 -30.22 -27.00 0.81
N VAL A 848 -29.97 -26.94 -0.50
CA VAL A 848 -31.01 -26.97 -1.54
C VAL A 848 -30.79 -28.07 -2.59
N GLY A 849 -31.59 -29.14 -2.54
CA GLY A 849 -31.50 -30.28 -3.46
C GLY A 849 -32.65 -30.36 -4.48
N ALA A 850 -32.38 -30.15 -5.77
CA ALA A 850 -33.37 -30.23 -6.85
C ALA A 850 -33.04 -31.36 -7.83
N GLY A 851 -33.59 -32.56 -7.59
CA GLY A 851 -33.25 -33.78 -8.32
C GLY A 851 -31.81 -34.31 -8.09
N GLY A 852 -30.99 -33.57 -7.35
CA GLY A 852 -29.63 -33.91 -6.92
C GLY A 852 -29.51 -34.08 -5.40
N LEU A 853 -28.28 -34.03 -4.90
CA LEU A 853 -27.92 -34.10 -3.48
C LEU A 853 -27.26 -32.78 -3.06
N ALA A 854 -27.65 -32.26 -1.89
CA ALA A 854 -27.04 -31.12 -1.21
C ALA A 854 -26.72 -31.55 0.23
N PHE A 855 -25.47 -31.36 0.67
CA PHE A 855 -25.00 -31.74 1.99
C PHE A 855 -24.17 -30.62 2.61
N ASP A 856 -24.62 -30.10 3.75
CA ASP A 856 -23.94 -29.05 4.49
C ASP A 856 -23.49 -29.53 5.86
N LYS A 857 -22.25 -29.15 6.20
CA LYS A 857 -21.70 -29.33 7.54
C LYS A 857 -20.96 -28.07 7.96
N SER A 858 -21.32 -27.51 9.12
CA SER A 858 -20.77 -26.22 9.52
C SER A 858 -20.54 -26.07 11.02
N SER A 859 -19.64 -25.15 11.36
CA SER A 859 -19.48 -24.62 12.71
C SER A 859 -19.07 -23.15 12.64
N THR A 860 -20.00 -22.23 12.85
CA THR A 860 -19.80 -20.78 12.71
C THR A 860 -19.89 -20.07 14.07
N SER A 861 -19.09 -19.02 14.23
CA SER A 861 -19.09 -18.18 15.42
C SER A 861 -18.82 -16.71 15.06
N ALA A 862 -19.75 -15.83 15.38
CA ALA A 862 -19.58 -14.39 15.23
C ALA A 862 -19.63 -13.70 16.61
N ILE A 863 -18.69 -12.80 16.87
CA ILE A 863 -18.64 -11.96 18.06
C ILE A 863 -18.52 -10.51 17.60
N ASN A 864 -19.53 -9.71 17.88
CA ASN A 864 -19.53 -8.28 17.57
C ASN A 864 -19.58 -7.50 18.89
N THR A 865 -18.56 -6.70 19.17
CA THR A 865 -18.47 -5.89 20.39
C THR A 865 -18.24 -4.43 20.05
N ALA A 866 -19.12 -3.56 20.54
CA ALA A 866 -18.96 -2.12 20.48
C ALA A 866 -18.91 -1.52 21.89
N GLY A 867 -17.83 -0.81 22.21
CA GLY A 867 -17.58 -0.23 23.52
C GLY A 867 -17.15 -1.27 24.56
N GLY A 868 -17.13 -0.85 25.83
CA GLY A 868 -16.74 -1.69 26.94
C GLY A 868 -17.07 -1.06 28.29
N GLU A 869 -16.39 -1.53 29.33
CA GLU A 869 -16.56 -1.07 30.70
C GLU A 869 -16.23 0.41 30.81
N SER A 870 -17.13 1.19 31.41
CA SER A 870 -16.98 2.64 31.46
C SER A 870 -17.07 3.15 32.89
N THR A 871 -16.02 3.83 33.33
CA THR A 871 -15.93 4.39 34.67
C THR A 871 -15.66 5.89 34.62
N THR A 872 -16.50 6.64 35.33
CA THR A 872 -16.30 8.08 35.53
C THR A 872 -16.22 8.41 37.01
N SER A 873 -15.50 9.48 37.37
CA SER A 873 -15.48 9.96 38.75
C SER A 873 -15.42 11.47 38.80
N GLY A 874 -16.09 12.05 39.79
CA GLY A 874 -16.22 13.49 39.97
C GLY A 874 -16.03 13.90 41.42
N VAL A 875 -15.06 14.77 41.70
CA VAL A 875 -14.81 15.32 43.03
C VAL A 875 -14.80 16.84 43.00
N LEU A 876 -15.73 17.47 43.74
CA LEU A 876 -15.77 18.92 43.99
C LEU A 876 -15.78 19.78 42.70
N GLY A 877 -16.41 19.29 41.62
CA GLY A 877 -16.58 20.00 40.35
C GLY A 877 -18.00 20.51 40.08
N SER A 878 -18.19 21.38 39.09
CA SER A 878 -19.54 21.90 38.74
C SER A 878 -20.35 20.87 37.95
N VAL A 879 -19.80 20.37 36.85
CA VAL A 879 -20.31 19.27 36.01
C VAL A 879 -19.19 18.23 35.92
N ALA A 880 -19.18 17.23 36.82
CA ALA A 880 -18.04 16.33 36.91
C ALA A 880 -18.39 14.87 37.14
N GLY A 881 -17.73 13.98 36.41
CA GLY A 881 -17.96 12.54 36.54
C GLY A 881 -19.32 12.10 36.01
N ASN A 882 -19.97 12.79 35.08
CA ASN A 882 -21.28 12.35 34.56
C ASN A 882 -21.12 11.39 33.38
N LEU A 883 -22.08 10.48 33.18
CA LEU A 883 -22.08 9.47 32.12
C LEU A 883 -23.43 9.46 31.38
N LEU A 884 -23.37 9.59 30.05
CA LEU A 884 -24.49 9.37 29.13
C LEU A 884 -24.15 8.21 28.18
N SER A 885 -25.01 7.20 28.10
CA SER A 885 -24.79 6.02 27.23
C SER A 885 -26.06 5.63 26.48
N VAL A 886 -25.96 5.43 25.16
CA VAL A 886 -27.07 4.96 24.30
C VAL A 886 -26.62 3.76 23.48
N PRO A 887 -26.54 2.55 24.08
CA PRO A 887 -26.18 1.35 23.35
C PRO A 887 -27.34 0.85 22.48
N VAL A 888 -27.05 0.45 21.25
CA VAL A 888 -28.04 -0.04 20.26
C VAL A 888 -27.50 -1.28 19.56
N GLY A 889 -28.33 -2.32 19.41
CA GLY A 889 -27.99 -3.53 18.67
C GLY A 889 -29.11 -4.06 17.78
N ALA A 890 -28.77 -4.72 16.67
CA ALA A 890 -29.70 -5.44 15.81
C ALA A 890 -29.09 -6.72 15.24
N ASP A 891 -29.82 -7.83 15.28
CA ASP A 891 -29.37 -9.15 14.81
C ASP A 891 -30.43 -9.80 13.91
N GLY A 892 -30.03 -10.25 12.72
CA GLY A 892 -30.87 -10.92 11.73
C GLY A 892 -30.20 -12.19 11.17
N GLN A 893 -30.87 -13.34 11.28
CA GLN A 893 -30.30 -14.64 10.87
C GLN A 893 -31.27 -15.47 10.02
N VAL A 894 -30.79 -16.03 8.93
CA VAL A 894 -31.41 -17.17 8.21
C VAL A 894 -30.37 -18.27 8.18
N ASN A 895 -30.60 -19.42 8.79
CA ASN A 895 -29.57 -20.46 8.79
C ASN A 895 -30.04 -21.90 8.94
N GLN A 896 -29.18 -22.84 8.51
CA GLN A 896 -29.31 -24.27 8.79
C GLN A 896 -30.58 -24.89 8.18
N ASP A 897 -31.13 -24.31 7.11
CA ASP A 897 -32.38 -24.75 6.50
C ASP A 897 -32.14 -25.79 5.38
N ALA A 898 -33.05 -26.74 5.22
CA ALA A 898 -32.96 -27.79 4.20
C ALA A 898 -34.20 -27.82 3.29
N LEU A 899 -34.01 -27.55 2.01
CA LEU A 899 -35.07 -27.54 1.00
C LEU A 899 -34.79 -28.58 -0.10
N SER A 900 -35.77 -29.44 -0.44
CA SER A 900 -35.62 -30.34 -1.58
C SER A 900 -36.83 -30.44 -2.51
N ALA A 901 -36.58 -30.67 -3.79
CA ALA A 901 -37.58 -30.93 -4.82
C ALA A 901 -37.13 -32.12 -5.67
N ALA A 902 -37.75 -33.29 -5.47
CA ALA A 902 -37.37 -34.56 -6.09
C ALA A 902 -35.88 -34.99 -5.88
N GLY A 903 -35.17 -34.35 -4.95
CA GLY A 903 -33.76 -34.59 -4.58
C GLY A 903 -33.59 -34.85 -3.08
N GLN A 904 -32.36 -34.70 -2.57
CA GLN A 904 -32.06 -34.78 -1.14
C GLN A 904 -31.28 -33.54 -0.66
N ALA A 905 -31.66 -33.01 0.49
CA ALA A 905 -30.97 -31.91 1.17
C ALA A 905 -30.70 -32.30 2.63
N PHE A 906 -29.46 -32.20 3.06
CA PHE A 906 -29.03 -32.57 4.41
C PHE A 906 -28.19 -31.45 5.01
N HIS A 907 -28.51 -31.03 6.23
CA HIS A 907 -27.69 -30.11 7.01
C HIS A 907 -27.34 -30.70 8.38
N ALA A 908 -26.10 -30.49 8.83
CA ALA A 908 -25.70 -30.72 10.21
C ALA A 908 -24.65 -29.70 10.69
N GLY A 909 -24.97 -28.88 11.69
CA GLY A 909 -24.03 -27.86 12.14
C GLY A 909 -24.36 -27.16 13.44
N ALA A 910 -23.60 -26.11 13.74
CA ALA A 910 -23.85 -25.21 14.85
C ALA A 910 -23.49 -23.77 14.46
N ASN A 911 -24.34 -22.83 14.86
CA ASN A 911 -24.10 -21.40 14.75
C ASN A 911 -24.11 -20.76 16.13
N LYS A 912 -23.17 -19.85 16.39
CA LYS A 912 -23.11 -19.03 17.60
C LYS A 912 -22.91 -17.56 17.24
N VAL A 913 -23.80 -16.70 17.72
CA VAL A 913 -23.66 -15.25 17.60
C VAL A 913 -23.61 -14.63 18.99
N VAL A 914 -22.67 -13.71 19.20
CA VAL A 914 -22.55 -12.89 20.41
C VAL A 914 -22.48 -11.42 20.02
N ASP A 915 -23.52 -10.66 20.35
CA ASP A 915 -23.61 -9.24 20.04
C ASP A 915 -23.64 -8.42 21.34
N LEU A 916 -22.63 -7.58 21.56
CA LEU A 916 -22.43 -6.78 22.77
C LEU A 916 -22.32 -5.28 22.44
N ALA A 917 -23.37 -4.52 22.75
CA ALA A 917 -23.36 -3.07 22.65
C ALA A 917 -23.22 -2.43 24.05
N GLY A 918 -22.04 -1.87 24.35
CA GLY A 918 -21.70 -1.31 25.66
C GLY A 918 -21.30 -2.36 26.70
N GLY A 919 -21.05 -1.92 27.93
CA GLY A 919 -20.70 -2.76 29.09
C GLY A 919 -21.23 -2.16 30.40
N ASP A 920 -20.71 -2.59 31.55
CA ASP A 920 -21.08 -1.97 32.82
C ASP A 920 -20.60 -0.51 32.86
N VAL A 921 -21.42 0.31 33.51
CA VAL A 921 -21.23 1.75 33.62
C VAL A 921 -21.24 2.13 35.09
N ALA A 922 -20.13 2.69 35.56
CA ALA A 922 -20.00 3.14 36.92
C ALA A 922 -19.61 4.61 36.98
N THR A 923 -20.24 5.34 37.89
CA THR A 923 -19.91 6.72 38.17
C THR A 923 -19.91 7.02 39.67
N ASN A 924 -19.08 7.98 40.09
CA ASN A 924 -19.16 8.54 41.44
C ASN A 924 -19.07 10.08 41.42
N GLY A 925 -19.81 10.71 42.33
CA GLY A 925 -19.83 12.15 42.53
C GLY A 925 -19.69 12.50 44.00
N THR A 926 -18.64 13.23 44.37
CA THR A 926 -18.43 13.70 45.76
C THR A 926 -18.33 15.21 45.81
N GLY A 927 -19.34 15.87 46.40
CA GLY A 927 -19.31 17.30 46.71
C GLY A 927 -19.42 18.26 45.51
N GLY A 928 -19.81 17.77 44.33
CA GLY A 928 -20.08 18.58 43.13
C GLY A 928 -21.55 19.03 42.99
N SER A 929 -21.82 19.95 42.05
CA SER A 929 -23.18 20.48 41.80
C SER A 929 -24.03 19.56 40.93
N ILE A 930 -23.50 19.15 39.78
CA ILE A 930 -24.01 18.15 38.84
C ILE A 930 -22.91 17.10 38.69
N SER A 931 -22.96 16.04 39.50
CA SER A 931 -21.80 15.15 39.59
C SER A 931 -22.17 13.72 39.91
N GLY A 932 -21.55 12.80 39.18
CA GLY A 932 -21.85 11.38 39.32
C GLY A 932 -23.19 10.98 38.72
N ASP A 933 -23.79 11.78 37.84
CA ASP A 933 -25.10 11.45 37.25
C ASP A 933 -24.93 10.47 36.07
N LEU A 934 -25.86 9.53 35.94
CA LEU A 934 -25.88 8.47 34.95
C LEU A 934 -27.22 8.45 34.21
N LEU A 935 -27.17 8.43 32.88
CA LEU A 935 -28.33 8.15 32.02
C LEU A 935 -27.95 7.08 30.98
N GLN A 936 -28.66 5.96 30.98
CA GLN A 936 -28.51 4.91 29.97
C GLN A 936 -29.85 4.59 29.28
N VAL A 937 -29.85 4.58 27.94
CA VAL A 937 -31.02 4.26 27.11
C VAL A 937 -30.66 3.12 26.15
N PRO A 938 -30.71 1.85 26.61
CA PRO A 938 -30.37 0.71 25.78
C PRO A 938 -31.52 0.31 24.85
N ALA A 939 -31.19 -0.03 23.59
CA ALA A 939 -32.15 -0.53 22.60
C ALA A 939 -31.63 -1.79 21.87
N GLY A 940 -32.53 -2.71 21.49
CA GLY A 940 -32.15 -3.97 20.82
C GLY A 940 -33.25 -4.66 20.02
N ALA A 941 -32.89 -5.38 18.94
CA ALA A 941 -33.81 -6.23 18.19
C ALA A 941 -33.12 -7.50 17.66
N VAL A 942 -33.77 -8.65 17.77
CA VAL A 942 -33.28 -9.95 17.24
C VAL A 942 -34.37 -10.62 16.41
N ALA A 943 -34.04 -11.04 15.19
CA ALA A 943 -34.93 -11.75 14.27
C ALA A 943 -34.23 -12.97 13.63
N GLY A 944 -34.92 -14.11 13.51
CA GLY A 944 -34.34 -15.22 12.75
C GLY A 944 -35.28 -16.33 12.29
N VAL A 945 -34.84 -17.07 11.27
CA VAL A 945 -35.45 -18.29 10.73
C VAL A 945 -34.36 -19.35 10.62
N PHE A 946 -34.53 -20.52 11.24
CA PHE A 946 -33.47 -21.51 11.20
C PHE A 946 -33.86 -22.95 11.51
N THR A 947 -33.05 -23.89 11.01
CA THR A 947 -33.21 -25.33 11.23
C THR A 947 -34.58 -25.86 10.79
N ASP A 948 -35.11 -25.29 9.71
CA ASP A 948 -36.36 -25.68 9.07
C ASP A 948 -36.09 -26.65 7.90
N ALA A 949 -37.05 -27.53 7.63
CA ALA A 949 -36.94 -28.51 6.53
C ALA A 949 -38.19 -28.52 5.68
N ALA A 950 -38.05 -28.40 4.36
CA ALA A 950 -39.17 -28.47 3.43
C ALA A 950 -38.87 -29.39 2.24
N THR A 951 -39.85 -30.15 1.76
CA THR A 951 -39.65 -31.00 0.58
C THR A 951 -40.87 -31.16 -0.31
N VAL A 952 -40.63 -31.26 -1.62
CA VAL A 952 -41.59 -31.68 -2.65
C VAL A 952 -41.08 -32.93 -3.36
N GLY A 953 -41.59 -34.12 -3.04
CA GLY A 953 -41.19 -35.35 -3.75
C GLY A 953 -39.79 -35.89 -3.44
N GLY A 954 -39.10 -35.39 -2.41
CA GLY A 954 -37.72 -35.74 -2.04
C GLY A 954 -37.52 -36.02 -0.55
N ILE A 955 -36.27 -35.86 -0.08
CA ILE A 955 -35.90 -35.93 1.35
C ILE A 955 -35.25 -34.61 1.75
N SER A 956 -35.68 -33.99 2.83
CA SER A 956 -34.94 -32.91 3.48
C SER A 956 -34.74 -33.25 4.95
N ALA A 957 -33.54 -33.03 5.47
CA ALA A 957 -33.27 -33.23 6.89
C ALA A 957 -32.24 -32.23 7.39
N THR A 958 -32.55 -31.58 8.51
CA THR A 958 -31.66 -30.63 9.17
C THR A 958 -31.50 -31.00 10.65
N LYS A 959 -30.28 -30.87 11.17
CA LYS A 959 -29.96 -31.03 12.59
C LYS A 959 -28.97 -29.96 13.01
N GLY A 960 -29.44 -29.00 13.79
CA GLY A 960 -28.67 -27.80 14.12
C GLY A 960 -28.74 -27.39 15.58
N THR A 961 -27.77 -26.61 16.02
CA THR A 961 -27.88 -25.80 17.24
C THR A 961 -27.64 -24.34 16.86
N ASN A 962 -28.56 -23.46 17.22
CA ASN A 962 -28.40 -22.01 17.09
C ASN A 962 -28.28 -21.40 18.48
N VAL A 963 -27.18 -20.69 18.74
CA VAL A 963 -26.93 -19.96 19.99
C VAL A 963 -26.85 -18.47 19.68
N THR A 964 -27.65 -17.66 20.35
CA THR A 964 -27.64 -16.20 20.18
C THR A 964 -27.58 -15.53 21.55
N ASP A 965 -26.44 -14.91 21.84
CA ASP A 965 -26.22 -14.10 23.05
C ASP A 965 -26.21 -12.62 22.66
N PHE A 966 -27.29 -11.91 22.97
CA PHE A 966 -27.45 -10.49 22.67
C PHE A 966 -27.49 -9.66 23.96
N ALA A 967 -26.65 -8.63 24.04
CA ALA A 967 -26.62 -7.68 25.15
C ALA A 967 -26.54 -6.24 24.64
N SER A 968 -27.44 -5.38 25.12
CA SER A 968 -27.39 -3.93 24.92
C SER A 968 -27.42 -3.23 26.27
N GLY A 969 -26.33 -2.56 26.62
CA GLY A 969 -26.07 -2.01 27.95
C GLY A 969 -25.66 -3.07 28.98
N GLY A 970 -25.24 -2.61 30.16
CA GLY A 970 -24.76 -3.43 31.26
C GLY A 970 -25.18 -2.84 32.62
N SER A 971 -24.53 -3.31 33.69
CA SER A 971 -24.87 -2.91 35.04
C SER A 971 -24.57 -1.44 35.30
N GLN A 972 -25.40 -0.82 36.14
CA GLN A 972 -25.33 0.61 36.43
C GLN A 972 -25.04 0.86 37.90
N ALA A 973 -23.92 1.52 38.18
CA ALA A 973 -23.56 1.96 39.51
C ALA A 973 -23.38 3.48 39.54
N THR A 974 -24.08 4.16 40.45
CA THR A 974 -23.81 5.56 40.76
C THR A 974 -23.77 5.82 42.26
N ALA A 975 -22.88 6.70 42.70
CA ALA A 975 -22.78 7.17 44.08
C ALA A 975 -22.74 8.70 44.14
N GLY A 976 -23.53 9.31 45.04
CA GLY A 976 -23.64 10.76 45.18
C GLY A 976 -24.07 11.22 46.58
N ALA A 977 -23.73 12.46 46.96
CA ALA A 977 -24.17 13.04 48.22
C ALA A 977 -25.66 13.41 48.15
N MET A 978 -26.51 12.71 48.91
CA MET A 978 -27.96 12.96 48.98
C MET A 978 -28.25 14.38 49.50
N LYS A 979 -28.37 15.37 48.58
CA LYS A 979 -28.92 16.75 48.70
C LYS A 979 -28.54 17.69 47.53
N THR A 980 -27.72 17.28 46.57
CA THR A 980 -27.41 18.01 45.32
C THR A 980 -27.94 17.24 44.10
N LEU A 981 -27.86 17.80 42.87
CA LEU A 981 -28.09 17.05 41.62
C LEU A 981 -26.89 16.12 41.42
N SER A 982 -26.78 15.07 42.24
CA SER A 982 -25.61 14.21 42.25
C SER A 982 -26.01 12.79 42.55
N GLY A 983 -25.49 11.86 41.75
CA GLY A 983 -25.81 10.44 41.86
C GLY A 983 -27.17 10.07 41.28
N LEU A 984 -27.69 10.85 40.33
CA LEU A 984 -28.95 10.51 39.64
C LEU A 984 -28.71 9.32 38.70
N ASN A 985 -29.68 8.39 38.65
CA ASN A 985 -29.64 7.22 37.78
C ASN A 985 -30.92 7.16 36.93
N GLY A 986 -30.79 7.34 35.62
CA GLY A 986 -31.87 7.24 34.64
C GLY A 986 -31.69 6.04 33.71
N HIS A 987 -32.75 5.24 33.56
CA HIS A 987 -32.72 3.99 32.80
C HIS A 987 -34.01 3.80 31.97
N LEU A 988 -33.90 3.51 30.67
CA LEU A 988 -35.04 3.28 29.76
C LEU A 988 -34.71 2.22 28.68
N PRO A 989 -34.96 0.92 28.94
CA PRO A 989 -34.68 -0.16 27.99
C PRO A 989 -35.81 -0.38 26.96
N VAL A 990 -35.45 -0.71 25.72
CA VAL A 990 -36.39 -1.04 24.62
C VAL A 990 -35.90 -2.25 23.80
N GLY A 991 -36.60 -3.37 23.81
CA GLY A 991 -36.16 -4.61 23.13
C GLY A 991 -37.26 -5.40 22.43
N ALA A 992 -36.93 -6.13 21.35
CA ALA A 992 -37.82 -7.09 20.67
C ALA A 992 -37.08 -8.36 20.16
N LEU A 993 -37.73 -9.52 20.23
CA LEU A 993 -37.21 -10.84 19.82
C LEU A 993 -38.29 -11.62 19.04
N VAL A 994 -37.98 -12.08 17.82
CA VAL A 994 -38.88 -12.87 16.95
C VAL A 994 -38.10 -13.99 16.25
N GLN A 995 -38.45 -15.26 16.45
CA GLN A 995 -37.71 -16.39 15.86
C GLN A 995 -38.64 -17.50 15.38
N VAL A 996 -38.33 -18.14 14.24
CA VAL A 996 -39.02 -19.32 13.69
C VAL A 996 -38.02 -20.47 13.54
N PHE A 997 -38.33 -21.66 14.07
CA PHE A 997 -37.42 -22.82 13.98
C PHE A 997 -38.09 -24.19 14.21
N ASP A 998 -37.41 -25.28 13.85
CA ASP A 998 -37.84 -26.68 13.99
C ASP A 998 -39.15 -26.99 13.23
N VAL A 999 -39.32 -26.43 12.02
CA VAL A 999 -40.52 -26.61 11.18
C VAL A 999 -40.27 -27.61 10.04
N PRO A 1000 -40.86 -28.81 10.07
CA PRO A 1000 -40.89 -29.74 8.94
C PRO A 1000 -42.12 -29.51 8.05
N LEU A 1001 -41.92 -29.33 6.73
CA LEU A 1001 -42.97 -29.16 5.72
C LEU A 1001 -42.88 -30.24 4.63
N GLU A 1002 -43.86 -31.14 4.61
CA GLU A 1002 -43.88 -32.30 3.70
C GLU A 1002 -44.93 -32.14 2.59
N VAL A 1003 -44.48 -32.19 1.32
CA VAL A 1003 -45.37 -32.21 0.15
C VAL A 1003 -44.97 -33.40 -0.74
N PHE A 1004 -45.58 -34.57 -0.51
CA PHE A 1004 -45.24 -35.81 -1.23
C PHE A 1004 -43.78 -36.29 -1.05
N GLY A 1005 -43.11 -35.93 0.05
CA GLY A 1005 -41.74 -36.36 0.43
C GLY A 1005 -41.57 -36.47 1.95
N THR A 1006 -40.33 -36.59 2.44
CA THR A 1006 -39.98 -36.65 3.88
C THR A 1006 -39.19 -35.41 4.31
N ALA A 1007 -39.67 -34.67 5.32
CA ALA A 1007 -38.96 -33.52 5.90
C ALA A 1007 -38.70 -33.76 7.40
N LEU A 1008 -37.43 -33.69 7.81
CA LEU A 1008 -37.01 -33.85 9.20
C LEU A 1008 -36.31 -32.60 9.70
N ALA A 1009 -36.99 -31.81 10.52
CA ALA A 1009 -36.38 -30.73 11.30
C ALA A 1009 -36.07 -31.22 12.72
N ASN A 1010 -34.85 -30.95 13.20
CA ASN A 1010 -34.45 -31.18 14.58
C ASN A 1010 -33.46 -30.11 15.04
N GLY A 1011 -33.98 -28.95 15.43
CA GLY A 1011 -33.19 -27.81 15.90
C GLY A 1011 -33.23 -27.60 17.42
N GLN A 1012 -32.11 -27.14 17.97
CA GLN A 1012 -32.04 -26.54 19.30
C GLN A 1012 -31.79 -25.03 19.18
N ASN A 1013 -32.64 -24.23 19.82
CA ASN A 1013 -32.45 -22.79 19.96
C ASN A 1013 -32.04 -22.46 21.40
N ILE A 1014 -30.94 -21.73 21.56
CA ILE A 1014 -30.48 -21.17 22.84
C ILE A 1014 -30.29 -19.67 22.63
N THR A 1015 -31.33 -18.88 22.89
CA THR A 1015 -31.27 -17.42 22.79
C THR A 1015 -31.28 -16.79 24.17
N SER A 1016 -30.32 -15.91 24.43
CA SER A 1016 -30.25 -15.03 25.60
C SER A 1016 -30.17 -13.59 25.12
N ALA A 1017 -31.26 -12.83 25.26
CA ALA A 1017 -31.30 -11.41 24.92
C ALA A 1017 -31.52 -10.57 26.19
N VAL A 1018 -30.65 -9.59 26.41
CA VAL A 1018 -30.71 -8.65 27.54
C VAL A 1018 -30.60 -7.22 27.00
N VAL A 1019 -31.55 -6.37 27.41
CA VAL A 1019 -31.53 -4.93 27.10
C VAL A 1019 -31.60 -4.18 28.43
N GLY A 1020 -30.47 -3.62 28.87
CA GLY A 1020 -30.39 -2.86 30.11
C GLY A 1020 -30.64 -3.70 31.36
N GLU A 1021 -30.07 -4.90 31.47
CA GLU A 1021 -30.35 -5.89 32.53
C GLU A 1021 -31.79 -6.45 32.53
N GLU A 1022 -32.66 -6.03 31.60
CA GLU A 1022 -34.04 -6.50 31.46
C GLU A 1022 -34.22 -7.44 30.25
N HIS A 1023 -35.28 -8.26 30.27
CA HIS A 1023 -35.70 -9.06 29.12
C HIS A 1023 -36.40 -8.19 28.05
N PRO A 1024 -36.37 -8.57 26.76
CA PRO A 1024 -37.06 -7.84 25.69
C PRO A 1024 -38.55 -7.63 25.96
N LEU A 1025 -39.11 -6.49 25.52
CA LEU A 1025 -40.54 -6.17 25.67
C LEU A 1025 -41.45 -7.07 24.82
N LEU A 1026 -40.95 -7.53 23.67
CA LEU A 1026 -41.61 -8.49 22.80
C LEU A 1026 -40.71 -9.73 22.67
N ASP A 1027 -41.28 -10.91 22.91
CA ASP A 1027 -40.59 -12.20 22.79
C ASP A 1027 -41.56 -13.22 22.14
N LEU A 1028 -41.30 -13.57 20.87
CA LEU A 1028 -42.16 -14.42 20.04
C LEU A 1028 -41.38 -15.55 19.35
N PRO A 1029 -41.05 -16.65 20.06
CA PRO A 1029 -40.52 -17.86 19.43
C PRO A 1029 -41.65 -18.74 18.87
N VAL A 1030 -41.58 -19.08 17.59
CA VAL A 1030 -42.50 -19.99 16.90
C VAL A 1030 -41.78 -21.29 16.56
N SER A 1031 -42.22 -22.41 17.13
CA SER A 1031 -41.76 -23.75 16.77
C SER A 1031 -42.91 -24.75 16.73
N SER A 1032 -42.88 -25.70 15.78
CA SER A 1032 -43.93 -26.73 15.71
C SER A 1032 -43.54 -27.93 14.83
N ARG A 1033 -43.85 -29.15 15.31
CA ARG A 1033 -43.82 -30.40 14.52
C ARG A 1033 -45.17 -30.83 13.95
N LEU A 1034 -46.22 -30.01 14.07
CA LEU A 1034 -47.62 -30.42 13.83
C LEU A 1034 -48.49 -29.41 13.05
N LEU A 1035 -47.97 -28.24 12.68
CA LEU A 1035 -48.71 -27.28 11.85
C LEU A 1035 -48.70 -27.76 10.38
N GLY A 1036 -49.89 -27.94 9.80
CA GLY A 1036 -50.00 -28.17 8.35
C GLY A 1036 -49.62 -26.91 7.55
N ALA A 1037 -49.33 -27.04 6.25
CA ALA A 1037 -48.98 -25.92 5.36
C ALA A 1037 -49.98 -24.73 5.37
N ALA A 1038 -51.22 -24.95 5.82
CA ALA A 1038 -52.28 -23.94 5.93
C ALA A 1038 -52.40 -23.29 7.32
N GLU A 1039 -51.61 -23.72 8.30
CA GLU A 1039 -51.62 -23.26 9.70
C GLU A 1039 -50.37 -22.44 10.05
N LEU A 1040 -49.47 -22.25 9.08
CA LEU A 1040 -48.36 -21.30 9.20
C LEU A 1040 -48.93 -19.87 9.37
N PRO A 1041 -48.35 -19.05 10.27
CA PRO A 1041 -48.74 -17.65 10.41
C PRO A 1041 -48.61 -16.97 9.06
N THR A 1042 -49.70 -16.38 8.57
CA THR A 1042 -49.60 -15.53 7.39
C THR A 1042 -48.97 -14.21 7.80
N GLN A 1043 -48.38 -13.47 6.86
CA GLN A 1043 -47.78 -12.13 7.12
C GLN A 1043 -48.75 -11.15 7.82
N ARG A 1044 -50.06 -11.44 7.85
CA ARG A 1044 -51.11 -10.69 8.56
C ARG A 1044 -51.24 -11.00 10.04
N ASP A 1045 -50.72 -12.13 10.50
CA ASP A 1045 -50.83 -12.61 11.88
C ASP A 1045 -49.66 -12.15 12.75
N LEU A 1046 -48.62 -11.58 12.12
CA LEU A 1046 -47.48 -10.93 12.79
C LEU A 1046 -47.84 -9.47 13.16
N PRO A 1047 -47.48 -8.99 14.36
CA PRO A 1047 -47.68 -7.59 14.73
C PRO A 1047 -46.88 -6.68 13.80
N SER A 1048 -47.56 -5.72 13.16
CA SER A 1048 -46.89 -4.69 12.37
C SER A 1048 -45.98 -3.84 13.27
N ALA A 1049 -44.89 -3.30 12.72
CA ALA A 1049 -43.99 -2.37 13.44
C ALA A 1049 -44.75 -1.19 14.12
N ALA A 1050 -45.93 -0.83 13.60
CA ALA A 1050 -46.81 0.20 14.16
C ALA A 1050 -47.61 -0.22 15.42
N SER A 1051 -47.65 -1.51 15.77
CA SER A 1051 -48.38 -2.05 16.94
C SER A 1051 -47.49 -2.31 18.17
N LEU A 1052 -46.18 -2.07 18.04
CA LEU A 1052 -45.24 -2.07 19.16
C LEU A 1052 -45.45 -0.81 20.02
N PRO A 1053 -45.17 -0.84 21.34
CA PRO A 1053 -45.34 0.31 22.25
C PRO A 1053 -44.26 1.40 22.03
N LEU A 1054 -43.84 1.62 20.78
CA LEU A 1054 -42.86 2.63 20.39
C LEU A 1054 -43.51 3.98 20.03
N ALA A 1055 -44.81 3.98 19.70
CA ALA A 1055 -45.55 5.18 19.30
C ALA A 1055 -45.79 6.19 20.45
N GLY A 1056 -45.59 5.79 21.71
CA GLY A 1056 -45.84 6.62 22.90
C GLY A 1056 -44.63 7.41 23.43
N LEU A 1057 -43.41 7.16 22.92
CA LEU A 1057 -42.16 7.63 23.53
C LEU A 1057 -41.51 8.85 22.87
N GLY A 1058 -42.13 9.48 21.85
CA GLY A 1058 -41.54 10.68 21.22
C GLY A 1058 -40.20 10.42 20.51
N VAL A 1059 -40.05 9.22 19.95
CA VAL A 1059 -38.85 8.68 19.26
C VAL A 1059 -38.43 9.43 17.99
N ASP A 1060 -39.17 10.44 17.54
CA ASP A 1060 -38.74 11.33 16.44
C ASP A 1060 -37.41 12.04 16.74
N SER A 1061 -37.07 12.22 18.02
CA SER A 1061 -35.84 12.90 18.46
C SER A 1061 -34.62 11.97 18.54
N VAL A 1062 -34.82 10.67 18.80
CA VAL A 1062 -33.76 9.64 18.87
C VAL A 1062 -33.47 9.08 17.48
N MET A 1063 -34.51 8.89 16.64
CA MET A 1063 -34.37 8.55 15.23
C MET A 1063 -33.80 9.70 14.38
N GLY A 1064 -33.93 10.94 14.84
CA GLY A 1064 -33.25 12.10 14.26
C GLY A 1064 -31.72 12.07 14.44
N LEU A 1065 -31.23 11.40 15.49
CA LEU A 1065 -29.80 11.20 15.75
C LEU A 1065 -29.21 10.08 14.89
N LEU A 1066 -30.00 9.04 14.56
CA LEU A 1066 -29.61 7.99 13.61
C LEU A 1066 -29.52 8.48 12.15
N LYS A 1067 -30.19 9.58 11.78
CA LYS A 1067 -30.06 10.20 10.43
C LYS A 1067 -28.73 10.92 10.20
N LEU A 1068 -27.90 11.08 11.24
CA LEU A 1068 -26.54 11.61 11.15
C LEU A 1068 -25.48 10.52 10.95
N LEU A 1069 -25.85 9.23 10.99
CA LEU A 1069 -24.98 8.11 10.62
C LEU A 1069 -25.33 7.60 9.21
N PRO A 1070 -24.35 7.15 8.42
CA PRO A 1070 -24.60 6.49 7.14
C PRO A 1070 -25.09 5.07 7.40
N ALA A 1071 -26.34 4.93 7.87
CA ALA A 1071 -27.04 3.66 7.85
C ALA A 1071 -27.45 3.39 6.39
N GLY A 1072 -26.64 2.61 5.67
CA GLY A 1072 -27.09 1.91 4.49
C GLY A 1072 -28.39 1.17 4.86
N ALA A 1073 -29.42 1.34 4.05
CA ALA A 1073 -30.70 0.70 4.28
C ALA A 1073 -30.51 -0.81 4.45
N LEU A 1074 -30.90 -1.34 5.61
CA LEU A 1074 -31.13 -2.77 5.79
C LEU A 1074 -32.01 -3.26 4.62
N PRO A 1075 -31.58 -4.26 3.83
CA PRO A 1075 -32.39 -4.80 2.75
C PRO A 1075 -33.65 -5.42 3.33
N GLY A 1076 -34.77 -4.72 3.20
CA GLY A 1076 -36.09 -5.30 3.42
C GLY A 1076 -36.33 -6.34 2.33
N MET A 1077 -36.55 -7.60 2.73
CA MET A 1077 -37.00 -8.68 1.85
C MET A 1077 -38.20 -8.26 1.00
N PRO A 1078 -38.16 -8.53 -0.33
CA PRO A 1078 -39.35 -8.84 -1.10
C PRO A 1078 -39.25 -10.26 -1.66
N ALA A 1079 -40.28 -11.06 -1.38
CA ALA A 1079 -40.50 -12.32 -2.08
C ALA A 1079 -40.89 -12.04 -3.54
N GLN A 1080 -39.97 -12.17 -4.50
CA GLN A 1080 -40.24 -12.65 -5.87
C GLN A 1080 -38.99 -12.76 -6.75
N GLU A 1081 -38.85 -13.94 -7.35
CA GLU A 1081 -38.00 -14.35 -8.48
C GLU A 1081 -36.47 -14.15 -8.40
N ARG A 1082 -35.80 -15.31 -8.44
CA ARG A 1082 -34.38 -15.57 -8.31
C ARG A 1082 -33.70 -15.30 -9.66
N ASP A 1083 -33.02 -14.16 -9.80
CA ASP A 1083 -32.02 -13.93 -10.85
C ASP A 1083 -30.63 -13.91 -10.20
N LEU A 1084 -29.70 -14.67 -10.78
CA LEU A 1084 -28.30 -14.76 -10.31
C LEU A 1084 -27.63 -13.37 -10.28
N PRO A 1085 -26.78 -13.08 -9.29
CA PRO A 1085 -26.08 -11.80 -9.24
C PRO A 1085 -25.06 -11.71 -10.38
N SER A 1086 -25.23 -10.72 -11.25
CA SER A 1086 -24.20 -10.32 -12.21
C SER A 1086 -23.06 -9.64 -11.46
N LEU A 1087 -21.86 -10.22 -11.56
CA LEU A 1087 -20.61 -9.67 -11.05
C LEU A 1087 -20.29 -8.32 -11.72
N SER A 1088 -20.60 -7.22 -11.03
CA SER A 1088 -20.06 -5.89 -11.37
C SER A 1088 -19.77 -5.12 -10.09
N GLY A 1089 -18.50 -5.15 -9.67
CA GLY A 1089 -18.00 -4.33 -8.59
C GLY A 1089 -18.10 -2.84 -8.93
N VAL A 1090 -19.03 -2.14 -8.30
CA VAL A 1090 -19.08 -0.68 -8.25
C VAL A 1090 -19.47 -0.31 -6.82
N LEU A 1091 -18.59 0.45 -6.14
CA LEU A 1091 -18.87 0.99 -4.80
C LEU A 1091 -20.19 1.80 -4.78
N PRO A 1092 -21.02 1.69 -3.74
CA PRO A 1092 -22.16 2.60 -3.54
C PRO A 1092 -21.64 4.02 -3.25
N THR A 1093 -21.99 4.98 -4.11
CA THR A 1093 -21.58 6.40 -3.98
C THR A 1093 -22.63 7.29 -3.32
N ASP A 1094 -23.73 6.74 -2.82
CA ASP A 1094 -24.88 7.53 -2.35
C ASP A 1094 -24.95 7.62 -0.82
N ASN A 1095 -24.31 8.67 -0.27
CA ASN A 1095 -24.67 9.46 0.93
C ASN A 1095 -23.45 10.02 1.72
N LEU A 1096 -22.60 10.81 1.06
CA LEU A 1096 -21.63 11.66 1.75
C LEU A 1096 -22.27 13.02 2.12
N VAL A 1097 -22.11 13.44 3.37
CA VAL A 1097 -22.55 14.72 3.93
C VAL A 1097 -21.94 15.91 3.15
N PRO A 1098 -22.66 17.04 2.93
CA PRO A 1098 -22.14 18.16 2.15
C PRO A 1098 -20.97 18.87 2.86
N GLY A 1099 -19.74 18.72 2.36
CA GLY A 1099 -18.60 19.57 2.76
C GLY A 1099 -17.22 18.93 2.91
N ALA A 1100 -17.08 17.60 2.81
CA ALA A 1100 -15.77 16.94 2.86
C ALA A 1100 -15.32 16.53 1.45
N HIS A 1101 -14.45 17.35 0.83
CA HIS A 1101 -13.78 16.97 -0.41
C HIS A 1101 -12.59 16.06 -0.11
N LEU A 1102 -12.84 14.75 0.00
CA LEU A 1102 -11.79 13.74 -0.16
C LEU A 1102 -11.30 13.81 -1.62
N ALA A 1103 -9.99 13.99 -1.79
CA ALA A 1103 -9.35 14.02 -3.08
C ALA A 1103 -9.54 12.65 -3.78
N GLN A 1104 -10.08 12.69 -4.99
CA GLN A 1104 -10.18 11.56 -5.90
C GLN A 1104 -8.84 10.83 -6.04
N LEU A 1105 -8.85 9.51 -5.87
CA LEU A 1105 -7.86 8.61 -6.44
C LEU A 1105 -7.84 8.81 -7.98
N PRO A 1106 -6.67 8.72 -8.64
CA PRO A 1106 -6.56 8.82 -10.09
C PRO A 1106 -7.38 7.71 -10.77
N THR A 1107 -8.24 8.08 -11.71
CA THR A 1107 -8.84 7.14 -12.67
C THR A 1107 -7.77 6.66 -13.64
N LEU A 1108 -7.43 5.38 -13.59
CA LEU A 1108 -6.70 4.68 -14.65
C LEU A 1108 -7.63 4.49 -15.86
N ASP A 1109 -7.75 5.52 -16.69
CA ASP A 1109 -8.30 5.37 -18.05
C ASP A 1109 -7.27 4.59 -18.88
N GLY A 1110 -7.45 3.28 -19.03
CA GLY A 1110 -6.53 2.50 -19.87
C GLY A 1110 -6.72 1.00 -20.01
N VAL A 1111 -7.43 0.30 -19.13
CA VAL A 1111 -7.57 -1.17 -19.25
C VAL A 1111 -9.01 -1.61 -18.98
N ARG A 1112 -9.81 -1.71 -20.06
CA ARG A 1112 -11.02 -2.53 -20.07
C ARG A 1112 -10.65 -3.90 -20.62
N VAL A 1113 -10.46 -4.88 -19.75
CA VAL A 1113 -10.60 -6.29 -20.11
C VAL A 1113 -12.02 -6.69 -19.74
N THR A 1114 -12.91 -6.77 -20.73
CA THR A 1114 -14.22 -7.40 -20.57
C THR A 1114 -14.09 -8.87 -20.97
N PRO A 1115 -14.16 -9.83 -20.03
CA PRO A 1115 -14.35 -11.24 -20.37
C PRO A 1115 -15.83 -11.45 -20.74
N ASN A 1116 -16.09 -11.99 -21.93
CA ASN A 1116 -17.45 -12.28 -22.37
C ASN A 1116 -17.49 -13.71 -22.95
N VAL A 1117 -18.06 -14.65 -22.19
CA VAL A 1117 -18.36 -16.05 -22.55
C VAL A 1117 -19.71 -16.36 -21.87
N ALA A 1118 -20.79 -16.85 -22.47
CA ALA A 1118 -21.23 -17.11 -23.84
C ALA A 1118 -22.78 -17.28 -23.85
N GLY A 1119 -23.45 -17.08 -25.00
CA GLY A 1119 -24.68 -17.81 -25.36
C GLY A 1119 -25.83 -17.03 -26.00
N GLY A 1120 -25.97 -17.08 -27.33
CA GLY A 1120 -27.24 -16.78 -28.02
C GLY A 1120 -27.14 -16.21 -29.43
N ALA A 1121 -26.97 -17.08 -30.43
CA ALA A 1121 -26.77 -16.74 -31.84
C ALA A 1121 -27.96 -16.02 -32.53
N ARG A 1122 -27.66 -15.02 -33.37
CA ARG A 1122 -28.01 -14.96 -34.81
C ARG A 1122 -27.50 -13.67 -35.48
N ASP A 1123 -27.04 -13.86 -36.73
CA ASP A 1123 -26.77 -12.89 -37.81
C ASP A 1123 -25.35 -12.27 -37.91
N LEU A 1124 -24.54 -12.90 -38.78
CA LEU A 1124 -23.36 -12.34 -39.46
C LEU A 1124 -23.78 -11.29 -40.51
N PRO A 1125 -23.00 -10.21 -40.72
CA PRO A 1125 -21.92 -10.18 -41.75
C PRO A 1125 -20.65 -9.47 -41.22
N GLY A 1126 -19.41 -9.63 -41.69
CA GLY A 1126 -18.82 -10.13 -42.93
C GLY A 1126 -17.66 -9.20 -43.35
N GLN A 1127 -16.42 -9.66 -43.18
CA GLN A 1127 -15.17 -9.29 -43.88
C GLN A 1127 -14.40 -7.95 -43.63
N GLU A 1128 -13.07 -8.11 -43.74
CA GLU A 1128 -11.94 -7.18 -43.90
C GLU A 1128 -11.33 -6.48 -42.66
N LEU A 1129 -10.22 -7.04 -42.13
CA LEU A 1129 -8.89 -6.41 -42.20
C LEU A 1129 -7.78 -7.39 -41.76
N LEU A 1130 -7.32 -8.20 -42.70
CA LEU A 1130 -6.00 -8.85 -42.70
C LEU A 1130 -5.22 -8.15 -43.80
N GLY A 1131 -4.21 -7.35 -43.43
CA GLY A 1131 -3.29 -6.73 -44.38
C GLY A 1131 -2.78 -5.39 -43.90
N ASP A 1132 -1.70 -5.40 -43.12
CA ASP A 1132 -0.47 -4.69 -43.53
C ASP A 1132 0.71 -5.07 -42.62
N LEU A 1133 1.43 -6.11 -43.02
CA LEU A 1133 2.82 -6.35 -42.60
C LEU A 1133 3.61 -6.51 -43.90
N GLY A 1134 4.23 -5.42 -44.35
CA GLY A 1134 5.15 -5.47 -45.48
C GLY A 1134 5.32 -4.16 -46.23
N SER A 1135 6.20 -3.29 -45.76
CA SER A 1135 7.24 -2.62 -46.56
C SER A 1135 7.68 -1.30 -45.92
N MET A 1136 8.83 -1.32 -45.24
CA MET A 1136 9.68 -0.13 -45.13
C MET A 1136 11.15 -0.54 -45.11
N THR A 1137 11.63 -0.98 -46.27
CA THR A 1137 13.04 -0.90 -46.65
C THR A 1137 13.16 -0.49 -48.12
N GLU A 1138 14.08 0.45 -48.33
CA GLU A 1138 14.66 0.94 -49.59
C GLU A 1138 13.97 2.10 -50.33
N GLY A 1139 14.74 3.20 -50.44
CA GLY A 1139 14.41 4.34 -51.28
C GLY A 1139 15.39 5.52 -51.22
N LEU A 1140 16.72 5.28 -51.14
CA LEU A 1140 17.74 6.29 -51.48
C LEU A 1140 18.34 5.91 -52.84
N HIS A 1141 18.08 6.71 -53.89
CA HIS A 1141 19.13 7.31 -54.73
C HIS A 1141 18.61 8.14 -55.91
N ILE A 1142 19.20 9.35 -56.02
CA ILE A 1142 19.39 10.23 -57.18
C ILE A 1142 18.26 11.23 -57.49
N ALA A 1143 18.34 12.40 -56.84
CA ALA A 1143 18.80 13.66 -57.48
C ALA A 1143 19.39 14.59 -56.42
#